data_AF-A0A2N6AMG4-F1
#
_entry.id   AF-A0A2N6AMG4-F1
#
_cell.length_a   1.000
_cell.length_b   1.000
_cell.length_c   1.000
_cell.angle_alpha   90.00
_cell.angle_beta   90.00
_cell.angle_gamma   90.00
#
_symmetry.space_group_name_H-M   'P 1'
#
loop_
_entity.id
_entity.type
_entity.pdbx_description
1 polymer ?
#
loop_
_entity_poly.entity_id
_entity_poly.type
_entity_poly.pdbx_seq_one_letter_code
_entity_poly.pdbx_strand_id
1 'polypeptide(L)'
;MRCVIYCVLLVVLLTSISWSQDGFATLARGNIEAILDTNSGRFGVRKTNGDDLLFSRDGYVTSHISVLVEDVVFTNTILSGMKPSMHVRNLGKGTVTVLADRIRYEWTKAYRGSNIGIRLELEPTETSTANEVLIHLMVDNVGRDSFDCGVTIMEDVSAGENDDVVLSAGSREFLREEKRTWPSIPSSLVMRSDVFYPDSGVCRIIGDGLVPPDEVTVGSWEHSGYLGTAVYGYSASGKEIHDSALLLQWNSENVDPGARRHVITAVGVQARELQEVVRPTTFARHFVIPRFYWGFGLYVVSDTTATINIVTPYQDMNWEATSTKDGKWDTTAVVTPGNPVEIFIDPGRPSRTDSVDWYQKDWCELTADADVGMVVQPSCHALSLYTMVPESVLDTAYYFPGSLGPNTTSVRLDQVSGYLKLKHAQPHTIGTLNSQHNRNQVGETTLQLPERASIEISYKSDHRFDPWNPVVKYKKFSSGDGAGDLIVSDRKMNCTMVYHNPVIPGGYEGVWVKRPYAFFYRIPSRTQLGKTYCFLPFKKPSRLKQSDLVRVIVYEDSTRLRIGEFGSTRVKNRGAYLDTLLEQPTVLYSDKPIAVYQYHIDCRWLGESRDTTYYGGALVLSPEKEWGNKYFLFSQYPTLTGRLGYFERNFGVSFSHTYDNLYIMLIKKKASTAELLLDGKAIDTSLFSTMGEYSYAYIDISNTYHEIESSETFCTYLCGGGYEGEPNQGDFGISFMPPHKTMSKIRSAGNKNNQSLYQEITNSLQNEWREK
;
A
#
# COMPACT_ATOMS: atom_id res chain seq x y z
N MET A 1 49.52 -26.72 -35.36
CA MET A 1 49.54 -25.32 -34.89
C MET A 1 48.69 -24.38 -35.76
N ARG A 2 48.77 -24.43 -37.11
CA ARG A 2 47.93 -23.60 -38.00
C ARG A 2 46.41 -23.83 -37.86
N CYS A 3 45.94 -25.08 -37.66
CA CYS A 3 44.51 -25.34 -37.44
C CYS A 3 43.94 -24.75 -36.14
N VAL A 4 44.75 -24.63 -35.08
CA VAL A 4 44.27 -24.07 -33.79
C VAL A 4 44.11 -22.56 -33.90
N ILE A 5 44.99 -21.88 -34.64
CA ILE A 5 44.88 -20.44 -34.90
C ILE A 5 43.65 -20.14 -35.77
N TYR A 6 43.36 -20.95 -36.79
CA TYR A 6 42.14 -20.78 -37.59
C TYR A 6 40.87 -21.07 -36.79
N CYS A 7 40.83 -22.08 -35.91
CA CYS A 7 39.66 -22.32 -35.07
C CYS A 7 39.44 -21.22 -34.02
N VAL A 8 40.50 -20.65 -33.43
CA VAL A 8 40.36 -19.54 -32.48
C VAL A 8 39.93 -18.25 -33.20
N LEU A 9 40.47 -17.96 -34.39
CA LEU A 9 40.01 -16.82 -35.21
C LEU A 9 38.57 -17.02 -35.71
N LEU A 10 38.18 -18.23 -36.10
CA LEU A 10 36.82 -18.53 -36.53
C LEU A 10 35.83 -18.45 -35.36
N VAL A 11 36.20 -18.90 -34.16
CA VAL A 11 35.35 -18.77 -32.96
C VAL A 11 35.24 -17.32 -32.52
N VAL A 12 36.32 -16.53 -32.54
CA VAL A 12 36.28 -15.08 -32.21
C VAL A 12 35.49 -14.28 -33.25
N LEU A 13 35.58 -14.62 -34.55
CA LEU A 13 34.80 -13.98 -35.61
C LEU A 13 33.33 -14.43 -35.62
N LEU A 14 33.02 -15.68 -35.24
CA LEU A 14 31.65 -16.20 -35.18
C LEU A 14 30.92 -15.79 -33.89
N THR A 15 31.61 -15.53 -32.78
CA THR A 15 30.98 -14.97 -31.57
C THR A 15 30.63 -13.49 -31.68
N SER A 16 31.11 -12.80 -32.71
CA SER A 16 30.74 -11.40 -33.03
C SER A 16 29.66 -11.26 -34.10
N ILE A 17 29.15 -12.38 -34.65
CA ILE A 17 27.99 -12.37 -35.55
C ILE A 17 26.78 -12.77 -34.70
N SER A 18 26.25 -11.81 -33.94
CA SER A 18 24.88 -11.90 -33.46
C SER A 18 23.99 -12.08 -34.69
N TRP A 19 23.16 -13.11 -34.70
CA TRP A 19 22.09 -13.26 -35.67
C TRP A 19 21.35 -11.91 -35.74
N SER A 20 21.33 -11.28 -36.92
CA SER A 20 20.50 -10.10 -37.12
C SER A 20 19.07 -10.51 -36.76
N GLN A 21 18.53 -9.92 -35.69
CA GLN A 21 17.09 -9.82 -35.56
C GLN A 21 16.65 -8.95 -36.74
N ASP A 22 16.31 -9.60 -37.85
CA ASP A 22 16.02 -8.93 -39.12
C ASP A 22 14.88 -7.92 -38.92
N GLY A 23 15.25 -6.64 -38.82
CA GLY A 23 14.32 -5.52 -38.68
C GLY A 23 14.73 -4.50 -37.61
N PHE A 24 15.28 -4.90 -36.46
CA PHE A 24 15.43 -4.01 -35.30
C PHE A 24 16.85 -3.95 -34.74
N ALA A 25 17.23 -2.76 -34.26
CA ALA A 25 18.35 -2.56 -33.36
C ALA A 25 17.81 -2.24 -31.97
N THR A 26 18.36 -2.88 -30.94
CA THR A 26 18.00 -2.58 -29.55
C THR A 26 19.23 -2.32 -28.69
N LEU A 27 19.03 -1.56 -27.61
CA LEU A 27 20.06 -1.26 -26.62
C LEU A 27 19.39 -1.06 -25.27
N ALA A 28 19.85 -1.79 -24.25
CA ALA A 28 19.32 -1.74 -22.90
C ALA A 28 20.33 -1.16 -21.91
N ARG A 29 19.84 -0.42 -20.92
CA ARG A 29 20.60 0.05 -19.75
C ARG A 29 19.67 0.10 -18.54
N GLY A 30 20.13 -0.43 -17.40
CA GLY A 30 19.27 -0.54 -16.23
C GLY A 30 18.03 -1.40 -16.53
N ASN A 31 16.84 -0.88 -16.26
CA ASN A 31 15.57 -1.55 -16.54
C ASN A 31 14.85 -1.02 -17.80
N ILE A 32 15.53 -0.23 -18.64
CA ILE A 32 14.96 0.35 -19.86
C ILE A 32 15.70 -0.11 -21.13
N GLU A 33 14.97 -0.28 -22.22
CA GLU A 33 15.45 -0.69 -23.53
C GLU A 33 14.91 0.23 -24.63
N ALA A 34 15.83 0.75 -25.44
CA ALA A 34 15.53 1.46 -26.67
C ALA A 34 15.40 0.48 -27.85
N ILE A 35 14.42 0.71 -28.72
CA ILE A 35 14.15 -0.11 -29.91
C ILE A 35 14.08 0.79 -31.13
N LEU A 36 14.72 0.38 -32.22
CA LEU A 36 14.79 1.15 -33.47
C LEU A 36 14.57 0.23 -34.67
N ASP A 37 13.58 0.52 -35.50
CA ASP A 37 13.40 -0.15 -36.79
C ASP A 37 14.50 0.30 -37.77
N THR A 38 15.34 -0.64 -38.17
CA THR A 38 16.50 -0.40 -39.04
C THR A 38 16.13 0.00 -40.47
N ASN A 39 14.89 -0.26 -40.91
CA ASN A 39 14.42 0.06 -42.25
C ASN A 39 13.76 1.44 -42.34
N SER A 40 12.95 1.80 -41.35
CA SER A 40 12.23 3.08 -41.34
C SER A 40 12.88 4.14 -40.46
N GLY A 41 13.62 3.76 -39.42
CA GLY A 41 14.09 4.66 -38.37
C GLY A 41 12.98 5.08 -37.39
N ARG A 42 11.80 4.43 -37.43
CA ARG A 42 10.81 4.52 -36.36
C ARG A 42 11.35 3.84 -35.10
N PHE A 43 10.83 4.21 -33.94
CA PHE A 43 11.39 3.78 -32.66
C PHE A 43 10.32 3.42 -31.63
N GLY A 44 10.76 2.73 -30.59
CA GLY A 44 9.97 2.37 -29.42
C GLY A 44 10.85 2.38 -28.18
N VAL A 45 10.21 2.28 -27.02
CA VAL A 45 10.87 2.21 -25.72
C VAL A 45 10.09 1.19 -24.90
N ARG A 46 10.78 0.24 -24.28
CA ARG A 46 10.18 -0.73 -23.37
C ARG A 46 11.02 -0.92 -22.14
N LYS A 47 10.41 -1.50 -21.11
CA LYS A 47 11.14 -2.03 -19.96
C LYS A 47 11.84 -3.33 -20.35
N THR A 48 12.96 -3.64 -19.71
CA THR A 48 13.72 -4.89 -19.97
C THR A 48 12.94 -6.17 -19.61
N ASN A 49 11.81 -6.05 -18.91
CA ASN A 49 10.87 -7.16 -18.65
C ASN A 49 9.90 -7.42 -19.81
N GLY A 50 9.94 -6.60 -20.88
CA GLY A 50 9.08 -6.72 -22.05
C GLY A 50 7.87 -5.77 -22.08
N ASP A 51 7.64 -4.96 -21.03
CA ASP A 51 6.51 -4.02 -21.03
C ASP A 51 6.82 -2.78 -21.87
N ASP A 52 6.08 -2.55 -22.95
CA ASP A 52 6.20 -1.36 -23.78
C ASP A 52 5.81 -0.07 -23.02
N LEU A 53 6.57 1.00 -23.22
CA LEU A 53 6.25 2.37 -22.81
C LEU A 53 5.87 3.23 -24.03
N LEU A 54 6.54 2.98 -25.15
CA LEU A 54 6.10 3.37 -26.48
C LEU A 54 5.81 2.09 -27.26
N PHE A 55 4.74 2.09 -28.05
CA PHE A 55 4.26 0.92 -28.77
C PHE A 55 5.38 0.19 -29.53
N SER A 56 5.63 -1.08 -29.19
CA SER A 56 6.62 -1.92 -29.85
C SER A 56 6.23 -3.39 -29.93
N ARG A 57 5.23 -3.70 -30.76
CA ARG A 57 4.63 -5.03 -30.86
C ARG A 57 4.91 -5.74 -32.19
N ASP A 58 5.07 -7.08 -32.14
CA ASP A 58 5.07 -7.98 -33.32
C ASP A 58 6.08 -7.60 -34.42
N GLY A 59 7.22 -7.01 -34.03
CA GLY A 59 8.20 -6.52 -34.98
C GLY A 59 7.76 -5.23 -35.68
N TYR A 60 7.01 -4.38 -35.00
CA TYR A 60 6.63 -3.03 -35.45
C TYR A 60 6.85 -2.02 -34.33
N VAL A 61 7.20 -0.80 -34.74
CA VAL A 61 7.24 0.39 -33.91
C VAL A 61 6.63 1.55 -34.68
N THR A 62 5.97 2.46 -33.97
CA THR A 62 5.06 3.46 -34.56
C THR A 62 5.46 4.89 -34.26
N SER A 63 6.28 5.13 -33.24
CA SER A 63 6.85 6.46 -32.94
C SER A 63 7.74 6.92 -34.09
N HIS A 64 7.63 8.20 -34.45
CA HIS A 64 8.23 8.74 -35.66
C HIS A 64 8.61 10.21 -35.52
N ILE A 65 9.36 10.73 -36.50
CA ILE A 65 9.89 12.10 -36.49
C ILE A 65 9.46 12.85 -37.75
N SER A 66 9.43 14.18 -37.67
CA SER A 66 9.42 15.02 -38.87
C SER A 66 10.33 16.24 -38.70
N VAL A 67 10.89 16.71 -39.81
CA VAL A 67 11.81 17.84 -39.88
C VAL A 67 11.34 18.77 -40.99
N LEU A 68 10.90 19.97 -40.64
CA LEU A 68 10.67 21.05 -41.59
C LEU A 68 12.01 21.68 -41.95
N VAL A 69 12.32 21.79 -43.24
CA VAL A 69 13.37 22.65 -43.78
C VAL A 69 12.72 23.58 -44.78
N GLU A 70 12.59 24.85 -44.40
CA GLU A 70 11.90 25.91 -45.17
C GLU A 70 10.45 25.53 -45.54
N ASP A 71 10.25 24.96 -46.73
CA ASP A 71 8.97 24.63 -47.35
C ASP A 71 8.74 23.12 -47.53
N VAL A 72 9.68 22.29 -47.06
CA VAL A 72 9.66 20.83 -47.21
C VAL A 72 9.73 20.15 -45.85
N VAL A 73 8.79 19.25 -45.58
CA VAL A 73 8.82 18.38 -44.40
C VAL A 73 9.38 17.02 -44.76
N PHE A 74 10.50 16.65 -44.14
CA PHE A 74 11.05 15.30 -44.20
C PHE A 74 10.51 14.48 -43.04
N THR A 75 10.00 13.27 -43.30
CA THR A 75 9.53 12.37 -42.24
C THR A 75 9.86 10.91 -42.54
N ASN A 76 10.02 10.10 -41.50
CA ASN A 76 10.19 8.65 -41.60
C ASN A 76 8.87 7.87 -41.55
N THR A 77 7.71 8.55 -41.56
CA THR A 77 6.40 7.89 -41.72
C THR A 77 5.89 8.03 -43.16
N ILE A 78 5.47 6.93 -43.78
CA ILE A 78 4.92 6.88 -45.15
C ILE A 78 3.40 7.09 -45.17
N LEU A 79 2.76 7.04 -43.99
CA LEU A 79 1.32 6.86 -43.85
C LEU A 79 0.50 8.16 -43.90
N SER A 80 1.03 9.29 -44.37
CA SER A 80 0.29 10.56 -44.28
C SER A 80 -0.97 10.55 -45.16
N GLY A 81 -2.11 10.11 -44.58
CA GLY A 81 -3.45 10.32 -45.13
C GLY A 81 -3.87 11.79 -45.06
N MET A 82 -3.18 12.59 -44.23
CA MET A 82 -3.31 14.04 -44.26
C MET A 82 -2.62 14.62 -45.51
N LYS A 83 -3.25 15.62 -46.12
CA LYS A 83 -2.62 16.52 -47.09
C LYS A 83 -2.08 17.73 -46.30
N PRO A 84 -0.84 17.69 -45.77
CA PRO A 84 -0.26 18.87 -45.16
C PRO A 84 -0.21 20.01 -46.18
N SER A 85 -0.26 21.24 -45.68
CA SER A 85 -0.11 22.45 -46.49
C SER A 85 1.28 22.55 -47.14
N MET A 86 2.26 21.79 -46.63
CA MET A 86 3.65 21.78 -47.05
C MET A 86 4.00 20.50 -47.84
N HIS A 87 5.05 20.57 -48.65
CA HIS A 87 5.54 19.42 -49.41
C HIS A 87 6.19 18.39 -48.48
N VAL A 88 5.62 17.19 -48.38
CA VAL A 88 6.21 16.09 -47.59
C VAL A 88 7.10 15.20 -48.45
N ARG A 89 8.26 14.83 -47.91
CA ARG A 89 9.18 13.85 -48.48
C ARG A 89 9.52 12.79 -47.45
N ASN A 90 9.55 11.53 -47.90
CA ASN A 90 10.00 10.44 -47.06
C ASN A 90 11.53 10.47 -46.89
N LEU A 91 11.98 10.30 -45.64
CA LEU A 91 13.38 10.09 -45.28
C LEU A 91 13.94 8.78 -45.85
N GLY A 92 13.11 7.76 -46.07
CA GLY A 92 13.52 6.45 -46.56
C GLY A 92 14.50 5.76 -45.61
N LYS A 93 15.19 4.74 -46.10
CA LYS A 93 16.19 4.00 -45.33
C LYS A 93 17.45 4.84 -45.11
N GLY A 94 17.91 4.93 -43.87
CA GLY A 94 19.18 5.53 -43.49
C GLY A 94 20.19 4.48 -42.99
N THR A 95 21.17 4.93 -42.23
CA THR A 95 22.25 4.08 -41.70
C THR A 95 22.10 3.94 -40.19
N VAL A 96 22.17 2.70 -39.67
CA VAL A 96 22.10 2.41 -38.23
C VAL A 96 23.48 2.08 -37.70
N THR A 97 23.83 2.67 -36.55
CA THR A 97 25.02 2.34 -35.77
C THR A 97 24.62 2.14 -34.31
N VAL A 98 24.90 0.96 -33.75
CA VAL A 98 24.74 0.70 -32.31
C VAL A 98 26.06 1.05 -31.63
N LEU A 99 26.06 2.09 -30.80
CA LEU A 99 27.19 2.51 -29.98
C LEU A 99 27.07 1.93 -28.57
N ALA A 100 28.08 2.13 -27.73
CA ALA A 100 28.11 1.59 -26.38
C ALA A 100 27.00 2.15 -25.47
N ASP A 101 26.58 3.40 -25.71
CA ASP A 101 25.64 4.15 -24.88
C ASP A 101 24.34 4.54 -25.61
N ARG A 102 24.29 4.43 -26.93
CA ARG A 102 23.13 4.85 -27.74
C ARG A 102 22.98 4.07 -29.04
N ILE A 103 21.78 4.06 -29.60
CA ILE A 103 21.52 3.66 -30.99
C ILE A 103 21.43 4.91 -31.85
N ARG A 104 22.13 4.96 -32.98
CA ARG A 104 22.14 6.09 -33.91
C ARG A 104 21.55 5.70 -35.26
N TYR A 105 20.62 6.51 -35.77
CA TYR A 105 20.07 6.44 -37.14
C TYR A 105 20.40 7.73 -37.90
N GLU A 106 20.98 7.63 -39.10
CA GLU A 106 21.42 8.78 -39.89
C GLU A 106 20.87 8.80 -41.31
N TRP A 107 20.45 9.99 -41.75
CA TRP A 107 20.08 10.30 -43.13
C TRP A 107 20.90 11.47 -43.66
N THR A 108 21.15 11.46 -44.97
CA THR A 108 21.62 12.64 -45.72
C THR A 108 20.66 12.91 -46.84
N LYS A 109 20.13 14.13 -46.93
CA LYS A 109 19.15 14.53 -47.95
C LYS A 109 19.62 15.73 -48.74
N ALA A 110 19.40 15.66 -50.05
CA ALA A 110 19.65 16.80 -50.92
C ALA A 110 18.50 17.82 -50.78
N TYR A 111 18.86 19.08 -50.56
CA TYR A 111 17.94 20.22 -50.49
C TYR A 111 18.57 21.46 -51.15
N ARG A 112 17.88 22.04 -52.14
CA ARG A 112 18.32 23.24 -52.92
C ARG A 112 19.79 23.24 -53.37
N GLY A 113 20.32 22.09 -53.80
CA GLY A 113 21.71 21.97 -54.26
C GLY A 113 22.75 21.79 -53.15
N SER A 114 22.29 21.68 -51.90
CA SER A 114 23.07 21.35 -50.71
C SER A 114 22.64 19.98 -50.13
N ASN A 115 23.35 19.51 -49.12
CA ASN A 115 22.93 18.38 -48.29
C ASN A 115 22.52 18.87 -46.90
N ILE A 116 21.58 18.16 -46.27
CA ILE A 116 21.25 18.25 -44.85
C ILE A 116 21.52 16.89 -44.21
N GLY A 117 22.12 16.89 -43.02
CA GLY A 117 22.25 15.70 -42.18
C GLY A 117 21.11 15.65 -41.18
N ILE A 118 20.42 14.52 -41.06
CA ILE A 118 19.40 14.29 -40.04
C ILE A 118 19.81 13.07 -39.23
N ARG A 119 19.82 13.18 -37.90
CA ARG A 119 20.21 12.11 -36.99
C ARG A 119 19.17 11.93 -35.88
N LEU A 120 18.76 10.68 -35.67
CA LEU A 120 18.00 10.25 -34.50
C LEU A 120 18.93 9.41 -33.61
N GLU A 121 19.04 9.74 -32.32
CA GLU A 121 19.73 8.88 -31.35
C GLU A 121 18.80 8.49 -30.21
N LEU A 122 18.88 7.23 -29.78
CA LEU A 122 18.17 6.69 -28.62
C LEU A 122 19.22 6.30 -27.57
N GLU A 123 19.27 7.04 -26.47
CA GLU A 123 20.25 6.88 -25.40
C GLU A 123 19.54 6.37 -24.13
N PRO A 124 19.50 5.04 -23.87
CA PRO A 124 19.01 4.53 -22.60
C PRO A 124 19.94 4.96 -21.45
N THR A 125 19.38 5.66 -20.48
CA THR A 125 20.08 6.24 -19.34
C THR A 125 19.43 5.86 -18.02
N GLU A 126 20.26 5.80 -16.98
CA GLU A 126 19.84 5.58 -15.61
C GLU A 126 20.35 6.76 -14.79
N THR A 127 19.41 7.51 -14.22
CA THR A 127 19.66 8.63 -13.31
C THR A 127 19.16 8.26 -11.92
N SER A 128 19.49 9.07 -10.91
CA SER A 128 18.94 8.89 -9.55
C SER A 128 17.41 9.01 -9.47
N THR A 129 16.76 9.57 -10.50
CA THR A 129 15.33 9.91 -10.50
C THR A 129 14.54 9.25 -11.63
N ALA A 130 15.19 8.65 -12.63
CA ALA A 130 14.56 8.05 -13.81
C ALA A 130 15.42 6.97 -14.45
N ASN A 131 14.78 5.90 -14.94
CA ASN A 131 15.34 5.04 -15.99
C ASN A 131 14.59 5.37 -17.27
N GLU A 132 15.26 5.99 -18.24
CA GLU A 132 14.62 6.58 -19.40
C GLU A 132 15.46 6.43 -20.66
N VAL A 133 14.84 6.54 -21.82
CA VAL A 133 15.53 6.70 -23.10
C VAL A 133 15.46 8.17 -23.47
N LEU A 134 16.63 8.81 -23.56
CA LEU A 134 16.73 10.15 -24.16
C LEU A 134 16.63 9.99 -25.67
N ILE A 135 15.72 10.74 -26.28
CA ILE A 135 15.46 10.71 -27.72
C ILE A 135 16.01 12.01 -28.30
N HIS A 136 17.13 11.91 -29.01
CA HIS A 136 17.83 13.05 -29.61
C HIS A 136 17.44 13.15 -31.08
N LEU A 137 17.01 14.34 -31.50
CA LEU A 137 16.85 14.65 -32.92
C LEU A 137 17.77 15.82 -33.29
N MET A 138 18.67 15.57 -34.25
CA MET A 138 19.65 16.54 -34.70
C MET A 138 19.50 16.80 -36.19
N VAL A 139 19.63 18.06 -36.58
CA VAL A 139 19.67 18.50 -37.98
C VAL A 139 20.95 19.31 -38.19
N ASP A 140 21.87 18.75 -38.96
CA ASP A 140 23.16 19.32 -39.31
C ASP A 140 23.04 20.07 -40.66
N ASN A 141 23.38 21.35 -40.69
CA ASN A 141 23.54 22.08 -41.95
C ASN A 141 24.94 21.80 -42.52
N VAL A 142 25.04 20.77 -43.38
CA VAL A 142 26.29 20.43 -44.09
C VAL A 142 26.48 21.26 -45.37
N GLY A 143 25.67 22.30 -45.55
CA GLY A 143 25.62 23.17 -46.70
C GLY A 143 26.43 24.44 -46.61
N ARG A 144 26.20 25.32 -47.59
CA ARG A 144 26.80 26.66 -47.67
C ARG A 144 25.86 27.79 -47.30
N ASP A 145 24.55 27.54 -47.34
CA ASP A 145 23.51 28.53 -47.06
C ASP A 145 22.78 28.15 -45.77
N SER A 146 22.36 29.15 -44.99
CA SER A 146 21.48 28.96 -43.83
C SER A 146 20.10 28.50 -44.28
N PHE A 147 19.37 27.78 -43.42
CA PHE A 147 17.96 27.46 -43.63
C PHE A 147 17.18 27.48 -42.32
N ASP A 148 15.89 27.75 -42.41
CA ASP A 148 14.97 27.65 -41.28
C ASP A 148 14.55 26.19 -41.06
N CYS A 149 14.68 25.71 -39.83
CA CYS A 149 14.47 24.32 -39.44
C CYS A 149 13.52 24.18 -38.25
N GLY A 150 12.40 23.49 -38.46
CA GLY A 150 11.47 23.07 -37.41
C GLY A 150 11.50 21.54 -37.23
N VAL A 151 11.15 21.03 -36.05
CA VAL A 151 11.20 19.58 -35.77
C VAL A 151 10.02 19.10 -34.94
N THR A 152 9.60 17.85 -35.18
CA THR A 152 8.63 17.15 -34.34
C THR A 152 9.10 15.74 -33.97
N ILE A 153 8.71 15.30 -32.78
CA ILE A 153 8.83 13.92 -32.32
C ILE A 153 7.42 13.48 -31.91
N MET A 154 6.95 12.36 -32.48
CA MET A 154 5.68 11.72 -32.15
C MET A 154 5.97 10.45 -31.37
N GLU A 155 5.50 10.41 -30.13
CA GLU A 155 5.60 9.30 -29.18
C GLU A 155 4.24 8.60 -29.09
N ASP A 156 4.17 7.38 -29.59
CA ASP A 156 2.98 6.53 -29.51
C ASP A 156 3.02 5.75 -28.20
N VAL A 157 2.25 6.18 -27.18
CA VAL A 157 2.43 5.68 -25.82
C VAL A 157 1.64 4.39 -25.60
N SER A 158 2.27 3.42 -24.96
CA SER A 158 1.63 2.15 -24.62
C SER A 158 1.99 1.74 -23.19
N ALA A 159 1.22 0.82 -22.61
CA ALA A 159 1.48 0.29 -21.28
C ALA A 159 1.48 -1.24 -21.29
N GLY A 160 2.65 -1.82 -21.56
CA GLY A 160 2.76 -3.24 -21.83
C GLY A 160 2.02 -3.61 -23.12
N GLU A 161 1.10 -4.56 -23.06
CA GLU A 161 0.25 -4.92 -24.22
C GLU A 161 -1.03 -4.08 -24.33
N ASN A 162 -1.17 -3.00 -23.56
CA ASN A 162 -2.38 -2.18 -23.49
C ASN A 162 -2.18 -0.76 -24.05
N ASP A 163 -2.90 -0.45 -25.13
CA ASP A 163 -2.90 0.86 -25.79
C ASP A 163 -3.94 1.83 -25.20
N ASP A 164 -4.84 1.37 -24.31
CA ASP A 164 -5.76 2.22 -23.55
C ASP A 164 -5.04 2.96 -22.40
N VAL A 165 -4.01 3.73 -22.74
CA VAL A 165 -3.25 4.56 -21.81
C VAL A 165 -3.91 5.92 -21.67
N VAL A 166 -4.08 6.41 -20.43
CA VAL A 166 -4.50 7.78 -20.17
C VAL A 166 -3.28 8.60 -19.75
N LEU A 167 -2.95 9.63 -20.52
CA LEU A 167 -1.93 10.60 -20.13
C LEU A 167 -2.49 11.61 -19.11
N SER A 168 -1.68 11.93 -18.11
CA SER A 168 -2.07 12.86 -17.05
C SER A 168 -0.96 13.83 -16.65
N ALA A 169 -1.33 15.06 -16.32
CA ALA A 169 -0.46 16.07 -15.71
C ALA A 169 -0.96 16.39 -14.30
N GLY A 170 -0.32 15.82 -13.28
CA GLY A 170 -0.80 15.90 -11.90
C GLY A 170 -2.16 15.22 -11.73
N SER A 171 -3.18 15.98 -11.35
CA SER A 171 -4.56 15.47 -11.21
C SER A 171 -5.40 15.57 -12.48
N ARG A 172 -4.88 16.20 -13.54
CA ARG A 172 -5.61 16.40 -14.81
C ARG A 172 -5.33 15.25 -15.77
N GLU A 173 -6.39 14.65 -16.28
CA GLU A 173 -6.33 13.63 -17.34
C GLU A 173 -6.66 14.28 -18.70
N PHE A 174 -6.00 13.80 -19.76
CA PHE A 174 -6.24 14.23 -21.12
C PHE A 174 -7.15 13.22 -21.81
N LEU A 175 -8.45 13.53 -21.86
CA LEU A 175 -9.48 12.67 -22.48
C LEU A 175 -9.88 13.14 -23.89
N ARG A 176 -9.43 14.33 -24.27
CA ARG A 176 -9.66 14.92 -25.59
C ARG A 176 -8.37 15.53 -26.07
N GLU A 177 -8.17 15.48 -27.38
CA GLU A 177 -6.99 16.02 -28.03
C GLU A 177 -6.86 17.51 -27.75
N GLU A 178 -5.71 17.90 -27.19
CA GLU A 178 -5.46 19.25 -26.73
C GLU A 178 -4.03 19.65 -27.08
N LYS A 179 -3.89 20.83 -27.68
CA LYS A 179 -2.60 21.48 -27.88
C LYS A 179 -2.29 22.43 -26.72
N ARG A 180 -1.06 22.39 -26.25
CA ARG A 180 -0.47 23.26 -25.24
C ARG A 180 0.70 24.03 -25.83
N THR A 181 0.79 25.30 -25.45
CA THR A 181 1.94 26.15 -25.73
C THR A 181 2.47 26.72 -24.42
N TRP A 182 3.71 27.20 -24.41
CA TRP A 182 4.29 27.85 -23.23
C TRP A 182 3.41 29.01 -22.72
N PRO A 183 3.21 29.18 -21.39
CA PRO A 183 3.78 28.42 -20.27
C PRO A 183 2.92 27.24 -19.78
N SER A 184 1.93 26.80 -20.56
CA SER A 184 0.97 25.76 -20.16
C SER A 184 1.46 24.32 -20.39
N ILE A 185 2.69 24.15 -20.89
CA ILE A 185 3.30 22.85 -21.13
C ILE A 185 3.70 22.25 -19.77
N PRO A 186 3.20 21.05 -19.41
CA PRO A 186 3.62 20.39 -18.17
C PRO A 186 5.06 19.91 -18.28
N SER A 187 5.76 19.81 -17.14
CA SER A 187 7.13 19.28 -17.12
C SER A 187 7.20 17.79 -17.48
N SER A 188 6.12 17.05 -17.24
CA SER A 188 6.01 15.63 -17.54
C SER A 188 4.54 15.22 -17.69
N LEU A 189 4.31 14.13 -18.41
CA LEU A 189 3.04 13.42 -18.46
C LEU A 189 3.22 12.01 -17.91
N VAL A 190 2.34 11.61 -17.00
CA VAL A 190 2.31 10.28 -16.40
C VAL A 190 1.36 9.40 -17.19
N MET A 191 1.85 8.23 -17.62
CA MET A 191 1.08 7.18 -18.27
C MET A 191 0.28 6.42 -17.21
N ARG A 192 -1.05 6.50 -17.26
CA ARG A 192 -1.95 5.72 -16.41
C ARG A 192 -2.56 4.58 -17.19
N SER A 193 -2.37 3.37 -16.68
CA SER A 193 -2.98 2.15 -17.19
C SER A 193 -3.06 1.16 -16.04
N ASP A 194 -4.04 0.27 -16.05
CA ASP A 194 -4.19 -0.81 -15.08
C ASP A 194 -2.97 -1.77 -15.06
N VAL A 195 -2.14 -1.73 -16.11
CA VAL A 195 -0.90 -2.49 -16.25
C VAL A 195 0.27 -1.82 -15.50
N PHE A 196 0.26 -0.50 -15.37
CA PHE A 196 1.31 0.28 -14.71
C PHE A 196 0.95 0.60 -13.26
N TYR A 197 1.15 -0.36 -12.35
CA TYR A 197 1.11 -0.10 -10.90
C TYR A 197 2.12 -0.97 -10.13
N PRO A 198 3.09 -0.40 -9.37
CA PRO A 198 3.26 1.02 -9.03
C PRO A 198 4.20 1.81 -9.97
N ASP A 199 4.86 1.17 -10.94
CA ASP A 199 5.84 1.80 -11.82
C ASP A 199 5.14 2.46 -13.02
N SER A 200 4.73 3.72 -12.86
CA SER A 200 4.13 4.50 -13.95
C SER A 200 5.17 4.90 -14.98
N GLY A 201 4.89 4.63 -16.26
CA GLY A 201 5.63 5.24 -17.37
C GLY A 201 5.45 6.76 -17.37
N VAL A 202 6.45 7.48 -17.84
CA VAL A 202 6.50 8.94 -17.86
C VAL A 202 7.10 9.43 -19.18
N CYS A 203 6.45 10.41 -19.80
CA CYS A 203 7.03 11.26 -20.84
C CYS A 203 7.52 12.56 -20.19
N ARG A 204 8.83 12.76 -20.11
CA ARG A 204 9.44 13.96 -19.53
C ARG A 204 9.67 14.99 -20.63
N ILE A 205 9.09 16.17 -20.43
CA ILE A 205 9.00 17.23 -21.46
C ILE A 205 9.91 18.41 -21.10
N ILE A 206 10.02 18.74 -19.81
CA ILE A 206 10.87 19.82 -19.30
C ILE A 206 11.68 19.27 -18.13
N GLY A 207 12.97 19.56 -18.10
CA GLY A 207 13.86 19.25 -17.00
C GLY A 207 15.32 19.18 -17.44
N ASP A 208 16.20 18.79 -16.53
CA ASP A 208 17.63 18.72 -16.80
C ASP A 208 17.94 17.80 -18.00
N GLY A 209 18.80 18.29 -18.89
CA GLY A 209 19.22 17.57 -20.10
C GLY A 209 18.21 17.54 -21.25
N LEU A 210 17.04 18.16 -21.10
CA LEU A 210 16.02 18.24 -22.16
C LEU A 210 15.97 19.63 -22.80
N VAL A 211 15.46 19.67 -24.04
CA VAL A 211 15.19 20.93 -24.74
C VAL A 211 13.68 21.11 -24.76
N PRO A 212 13.10 22.08 -24.01
CA PRO A 212 11.65 22.24 -23.94
C PRO A 212 11.03 22.49 -25.33
N PRO A 213 9.93 21.82 -25.70
CA PRO A 213 9.21 22.10 -26.94
C PRO A 213 8.41 23.40 -26.84
N ASP A 214 8.15 24.00 -27.99
CA ASP A 214 7.28 25.18 -28.12
C ASP A 214 5.80 24.80 -28.05
N GLU A 215 5.45 23.63 -28.58
CA GLU A 215 4.10 23.08 -28.56
C GLU A 215 4.10 21.60 -28.15
N VAL A 216 3.10 21.21 -27.36
CA VAL A 216 2.81 19.81 -27.01
C VAL A 216 1.37 19.52 -27.35
N THR A 217 1.12 18.48 -28.16
CA THR A 217 -0.23 17.98 -28.42
C THR A 217 -0.39 16.60 -27.83
N VAL A 218 -1.33 16.45 -26.90
CA VAL A 218 -1.78 15.14 -26.41
C VAL A 218 -3.02 14.78 -27.22
N GLY A 219 -3.05 13.62 -27.87
CA GLY A 219 -4.10 13.27 -28.82
C GLY A 219 -4.23 11.77 -29.05
N SER A 220 -5.10 11.39 -29.99
CA SER A 220 -5.25 9.98 -30.36
C SER A 220 -4.24 9.59 -31.43
N TRP A 221 -3.54 8.48 -31.23
CA TRP A 221 -2.87 7.77 -32.30
C TRP A 221 -3.91 7.09 -33.19
N GLU A 222 -3.73 7.22 -34.51
CA GLU A 222 -4.46 6.41 -35.48
C GLU A 222 -3.62 6.22 -36.74
N HIS A 223 -3.60 4.99 -37.26
CA HIS A 223 -2.78 4.63 -38.42
C HIS A 223 -3.02 5.50 -39.68
N SER A 224 -4.21 6.11 -39.82
CA SER A 224 -4.60 6.90 -41.00
C SER A 224 -5.18 8.28 -40.66
N GLY A 225 -4.87 8.81 -39.49
CA GLY A 225 -5.37 10.11 -39.04
C GLY A 225 -4.65 10.63 -37.81
N TYR A 226 -5.02 11.83 -37.38
CA TYR A 226 -4.59 12.42 -36.10
C TYR A 226 -3.08 12.36 -35.88
N LEU A 227 -2.64 11.97 -34.69
CA LEU A 227 -1.22 11.94 -34.34
C LEU A 227 -0.44 10.84 -35.08
N GLY A 228 -1.07 9.72 -35.45
CA GLY A 228 -0.37 8.65 -36.18
C GLY A 228 0.09 9.05 -37.60
N THR A 229 -0.42 10.17 -38.11
CA THR A 229 -0.02 10.78 -39.40
C THR A 229 0.42 12.24 -39.27
N ALA A 230 0.63 12.71 -38.04
CA ALA A 230 1.02 14.09 -37.78
C ALA A 230 2.41 14.39 -38.33
N VAL A 231 2.57 15.62 -38.82
CA VAL A 231 3.84 16.18 -39.26
C VAL A 231 3.95 17.59 -38.71
N TYR A 232 5.11 18.23 -38.87
CA TYR A 232 5.31 19.61 -38.45
C TYR A 232 4.17 20.54 -38.89
N GLY A 233 3.67 21.37 -37.96
CA GLY A 233 2.52 22.25 -38.18
C GLY A 233 1.16 21.58 -37.94
N TYR A 234 1.13 20.43 -37.27
CA TYR A 234 -0.10 19.74 -36.89
C TYR A 234 -1.01 20.64 -36.03
N SER A 235 -2.32 20.53 -36.23
CA SER A 235 -3.34 21.23 -35.44
C SER A 235 -4.26 20.23 -34.76
N ALA A 236 -4.38 20.35 -33.43
CA ALA A 236 -5.25 19.52 -32.61
C ALA A 236 -6.71 19.56 -33.09
N SER A 237 -7.33 18.38 -33.22
CA SER A 237 -8.71 18.23 -33.68
C SER A 237 -9.77 18.38 -32.59
N GLY A 238 -9.40 18.28 -31.31
CA GLY A 238 -10.32 18.33 -30.17
C GLY A 238 -11.16 17.06 -29.97
N LYS A 239 -10.90 16.00 -30.73
CA LYS A 239 -11.62 14.72 -30.61
C LYS A 239 -11.25 13.96 -29.36
N GLU A 240 -12.06 12.97 -29.01
CA GLU A 240 -11.79 12.07 -27.90
C GLU A 240 -10.53 11.25 -28.15
N ILE A 241 -9.80 10.95 -27.09
CA ILE A 241 -8.58 10.13 -27.14
C ILE A 241 -8.96 8.70 -26.75
N HIS A 242 -8.65 7.74 -27.62
CA HIS A 242 -8.86 6.31 -27.36
C HIS A 242 -7.56 5.53 -27.30
N ASP A 243 -6.54 6.02 -28.02
CA ASP A 243 -5.20 5.43 -28.10
C ASP A 243 -4.23 6.59 -27.93
N SER A 244 -3.60 6.74 -26.76
CA SER A 244 -2.89 8.00 -26.45
C SER A 244 -1.59 8.14 -27.22
N ALA A 245 -1.34 9.32 -27.75
CA ALA A 245 -0.04 9.72 -28.27
C ALA A 245 0.31 11.15 -27.87
N LEU A 246 1.61 11.43 -27.95
CA LEU A 246 2.21 12.72 -27.64
C LEU A 246 2.98 13.23 -28.85
N LEU A 247 2.65 14.43 -29.32
CA LEU A 247 3.41 15.15 -30.35
C LEU A 247 4.11 16.35 -29.73
N LEU A 248 5.44 16.34 -29.79
CA LEU A 248 6.32 17.42 -29.34
C LEU A 248 6.81 18.20 -30.56
N GLN A 249 6.67 19.52 -30.55
CA GLN A 249 7.10 20.39 -31.65
C GLN A 249 7.99 21.52 -31.16
N TRP A 250 9.10 21.73 -31.88
CA TRP A 250 9.96 22.90 -31.73
C TRP A 250 9.92 23.73 -33.01
N ASN A 251 9.54 24.99 -32.87
CA ASN A 251 9.31 25.95 -33.94
C ASN A 251 10.57 26.22 -34.75
N SER A 252 10.37 26.59 -36.01
CA SER A 252 11.46 26.84 -36.94
C SER A 252 12.47 27.87 -36.42
N GLU A 253 13.76 27.54 -36.47
CA GLU A 253 14.85 28.49 -36.25
C GLU A 253 15.88 28.37 -37.36
N ASN A 254 16.59 29.47 -37.60
CA ASN A 254 17.65 29.52 -38.57
C ASN A 254 18.85 28.64 -38.15
N VAL A 255 19.33 27.80 -39.06
CA VAL A 255 20.50 26.94 -38.87
C VAL A 255 21.58 27.36 -39.86
N ASP A 256 22.59 28.07 -39.35
CA ASP A 256 23.74 28.53 -40.13
C ASP A 256 24.56 27.39 -40.74
N PRO A 257 25.35 27.65 -41.81
CA PRO A 257 26.28 26.68 -42.36
C PRO A 257 27.24 26.11 -41.31
N GLY A 258 27.29 24.79 -41.20
CA GLY A 258 28.09 24.08 -40.18
C GLY A 258 27.47 24.05 -38.78
N ALA A 259 26.34 24.74 -38.56
CA ALA A 259 25.60 24.68 -37.31
C ALA A 259 24.70 23.44 -37.23
N ARG A 260 24.18 23.20 -36.02
CA ARG A 260 23.29 22.09 -35.70
C ARG A 260 22.09 22.61 -34.90
N ARG A 261 20.91 22.17 -35.29
CA ARG A 261 19.72 22.16 -34.43
C ARG A 261 19.66 20.84 -33.68
N HIS A 262 19.50 20.88 -32.36
CA HIS A 262 19.47 19.67 -31.52
C HIS A 262 18.36 19.81 -30.48
N VAL A 263 17.43 18.85 -30.48
CA VAL A 263 16.35 18.75 -29.49
C VAL A 263 16.39 17.39 -28.80
N ILE A 264 15.93 17.35 -27.55
CA ILE A 264 15.97 16.16 -26.70
C ILE A 264 14.66 16.07 -25.88
N THR A 265 13.99 14.92 -25.96
CA THR A 265 12.88 14.50 -25.08
C THR A 265 13.26 13.20 -24.37
N ALA A 266 12.48 12.77 -23.37
CA ALA A 266 12.72 11.51 -22.69
C ALA A 266 11.43 10.75 -22.38
N VAL A 267 11.48 9.43 -22.56
CA VAL A 267 10.42 8.50 -22.18
C VAL A 267 11.02 7.39 -21.34
N GLY A 268 10.39 7.08 -20.21
CA GLY A 268 10.95 6.11 -19.28
C GLY A 268 9.99 5.72 -18.18
N VAL A 269 10.54 5.05 -17.18
CA VAL A 269 9.90 4.91 -15.89
C VAL A 269 10.52 5.93 -14.95
N GLN A 270 9.68 6.63 -14.19
CA GLN A 270 10.20 7.36 -13.04
C GLN A 270 10.92 6.33 -12.18
N ALA A 271 12.23 6.53 -11.92
CA ALA A 271 12.93 5.68 -11.00
C ALA A 271 12.12 5.84 -9.73
N ARG A 272 11.64 4.72 -9.21
CA ARG A 272 10.90 4.67 -7.96
C ARG A 272 11.64 5.66 -7.08
N GLU A 273 11.01 6.80 -6.79
CA GLU A 273 11.47 7.57 -5.66
C GLU A 273 11.52 6.47 -4.61
N LEU A 274 12.70 6.18 -4.09
CA LEU A 274 12.75 5.78 -2.71
C LEU A 274 12.19 7.01 -1.97
N GLN A 275 10.88 7.31 -2.11
CA GLN A 275 9.98 7.08 -1.02
C GLN A 275 10.59 5.87 -0.34
N GLU A 276 11.42 6.16 0.67
CA GLU A 276 11.24 5.48 1.92
C GLU A 276 9.75 5.22 1.94
N VAL A 277 9.35 4.00 1.59
CA VAL A 277 8.01 3.56 1.87
C VAL A 277 8.00 3.86 3.33
N VAL A 278 7.38 4.96 3.75
CA VAL A 278 7.17 5.26 5.15
C VAL A 278 6.20 4.17 5.49
N ARG A 279 6.76 2.96 5.71
CA ARG A 279 6.05 1.75 6.06
C ARG A 279 5.37 2.24 7.31
N PRO A 280 4.04 2.36 7.30
CA PRO A 280 3.31 3.10 8.30
C PRO A 280 3.80 2.64 9.65
N THR A 281 4.63 3.47 10.28
CA THR A 281 5.27 3.11 11.52
C THR A 281 4.23 3.31 12.59
N THR A 282 4.13 2.38 13.52
CA THR A 282 3.32 2.55 14.72
C THR A 282 3.94 3.56 15.69
N PHE A 283 5.14 4.03 15.40
CA PHE A 283 5.78 5.12 16.11
C PHE A 283 5.42 6.45 15.44
N ALA A 284 5.08 7.42 16.25
CA ALA A 284 4.80 8.78 15.81
C ALA A 284 5.15 9.74 16.93
N ARG A 285 5.29 11.01 16.58
CA ARG A 285 5.39 12.09 17.56
C ARG A 285 4.03 12.58 18.03
N HIS A 286 2.97 12.14 17.38
CA HIS A 286 1.63 12.58 17.67
C HIS A 286 0.65 11.42 17.47
N PHE A 287 0.02 11.03 18.55
CA PHE A 287 -1.11 10.12 18.56
C PHE A 287 -2.33 10.84 19.07
N VAL A 288 -3.46 10.49 18.48
CA VAL A 288 -4.73 10.87 19.04
C VAL A 288 -5.54 9.61 19.24
N ILE A 289 -5.90 9.37 20.49
CA ILE A 289 -6.54 8.16 20.99
C ILE A 289 -8.02 8.49 21.18
N PRO A 290 -8.92 7.86 20.42
CA PRO A 290 -10.34 8.03 20.65
C PRO A 290 -10.72 7.35 21.96
N ARG A 291 -11.52 8.01 22.79
CA ARG A 291 -11.96 7.47 24.08
C ARG A 291 -13.21 6.60 23.89
N PHE A 292 -13.02 5.29 23.95
CA PHE A 292 -14.11 4.32 23.75
C PHE A 292 -14.74 3.80 25.05
N TYR A 293 -14.02 3.84 26.18
CA TYR A 293 -14.45 3.23 27.44
C TYR A 293 -14.01 4.04 28.67
N TRP A 294 -14.49 3.63 29.85
CA TRP A 294 -14.41 4.35 31.13
C TRP A 294 -12.97 4.76 31.49
N GLY A 295 -12.00 3.89 31.23
CA GLY A 295 -10.57 4.21 31.27
C GLY A 295 -9.76 3.33 30.32
N PHE A 296 -8.49 3.68 30.12
CA PHE A 296 -7.54 2.92 29.32
C PHE A 296 -6.10 3.11 29.83
N GLY A 297 -5.29 2.06 29.73
CA GLY A 297 -3.84 2.12 29.86
C GLY A 297 -3.19 2.49 28.53
N LEU A 298 -2.15 3.30 28.58
CA LEU A 298 -1.23 3.59 27.49
C LEU A 298 0.11 2.98 27.85
N TYR A 299 0.59 2.01 27.08
CA TYR A 299 1.98 1.59 27.15
C TYR A 299 2.74 2.30 26.07
N VAL A 300 3.77 3.01 26.43
CA VAL A 300 4.56 3.79 25.50
C VAL A 300 5.98 3.26 25.54
N VAL A 301 6.49 2.93 24.36
CA VAL A 301 7.85 2.45 24.12
C VAL A 301 8.56 3.45 23.23
N SER A 302 9.86 3.62 23.42
CA SER A 302 10.69 4.43 22.54
C SER A 302 12.05 3.78 22.39
N ASP A 303 12.66 4.03 21.24
CA ASP A 303 14.04 3.68 20.92
C ASP A 303 15.06 4.71 21.41
N THR A 304 14.56 5.86 21.84
CA THR A 304 15.30 6.98 22.37
C THR A 304 14.70 7.39 23.70
N THR A 305 15.37 8.28 24.42
CA THR A 305 14.70 8.95 25.54
C THR A 305 13.72 9.95 24.94
N ALA A 306 12.43 9.73 25.17
CA ALA A 306 11.36 10.56 24.66
C ALA A 306 10.55 11.13 25.83
N THR A 307 10.33 12.44 25.80
CA THR A 307 9.35 13.08 26.67
C THR A 307 8.01 13.06 25.96
N ILE A 308 7.05 12.36 26.56
CA ILE A 308 5.67 12.33 26.08
C ILE A 308 4.84 13.29 26.90
N ASN A 309 4.07 14.15 26.23
CA ASN A 309 3.01 14.94 26.80
C ASN A 309 1.68 14.26 26.47
N ILE A 310 0.84 14.09 27.49
CA ILE A 310 -0.45 13.43 27.39
C ILE A 310 -1.51 14.41 27.84
N VAL A 311 -2.43 14.73 26.92
CA VAL A 311 -3.53 15.64 27.17
C VAL A 311 -4.83 14.86 27.05
N THR A 312 -5.58 14.74 28.16
CA THR A 312 -6.96 14.23 28.13
C THR A 312 -7.88 15.27 28.77
N PRO A 313 -9.02 15.60 28.14
CA PRO A 313 -10.05 16.35 28.83
C PRO A 313 -10.56 15.57 30.05
N TYR A 314 -10.89 16.29 31.12
CA TYR A 314 -11.46 15.74 32.35
C TYR A 314 -12.64 16.59 32.81
N GLN A 315 -13.65 15.95 33.39
CA GLN A 315 -14.70 16.62 34.17
C GLN A 315 -14.63 16.15 35.61
N ASP A 316 -14.71 17.11 36.54
CA ASP A 316 -14.86 16.82 37.97
C ASP A 316 -16.06 15.91 38.21
N MET A 317 -15.92 14.99 39.18
CA MET A 317 -16.84 13.88 39.44
C MET A 317 -18.34 14.26 39.37
N ASN A 318 -19.18 13.26 39.04
CA ASN A 318 -20.64 13.22 38.84
C ASN A 318 -21.58 14.12 39.70
N TRP A 319 -21.10 14.87 40.67
CA TRP A 319 -21.90 15.59 41.68
C TRP A 319 -21.68 17.09 41.71
N GLU A 320 -20.69 17.63 41.01
CA GLU A 320 -20.54 19.08 40.87
C GLU A 320 -21.36 19.57 39.68
N ALA A 321 -22.10 20.68 39.85
CA ALA A 321 -22.74 21.34 38.71
C ALA A 321 -21.66 21.66 37.67
N THR A 322 -21.94 21.41 36.38
CA THR A 322 -21.11 21.80 35.23
C THR A 322 -20.75 23.29 35.34
N SER A 323 -19.69 23.60 36.07
CA SER A 323 -19.34 24.94 36.48
C SER A 323 -18.03 25.31 35.81
N THR A 324 -18.12 25.91 34.63
CA THR A 324 -17.10 26.79 34.01
C THR A 324 -15.65 26.29 33.85
N LYS A 325 -15.31 25.08 34.29
CA LYS A 325 -13.97 24.48 34.19
C LYS A 325 -14.01 23.31 33.22
N ASP A 326 -13.89 23.61 31.94
CA ASP A 326 -13.41 22.63 30.96
C ASP A 326 -11.92 22.37 31.27
N GLY A 327 -11.67 21.48 32.24
CA GLY A 327 -10.31 21.10 32.63
C GLY A 327 -9.69 20.14 31.61
N LYS A 328 -8.40 20.33 31.31
CA LYS A 328 -7.58 19.32 30.66
C LYS A 328 -6.65 18.75 31.71
N TRP A 329 -6.59 17.43 31.82
CA TRP A 329 -5.47 16.76 32.46
C TRP A 329 -4.34 16.72 31.46
N ASP A 330 -3.25 17.39 31.81
CA ASP A 330 -2.01 17.47 31.05
C ASP A 330 -0.91 16.91 31.95
N THR A 331 -0.28 15.83 31.51
CA THR A 331 0.85 15.23 32.21
C THR A 331 1.99 14.97 31.24
N THR A 332 3.20 14.85 31.78
CA THR A 332 4.35 14.39 31.02
C THR A 332 4.92 13.13 31.63
N ALA A 333 5.47 12.26 30.78
CA ALA A 333 6.26 11.12 31.21
C ALA A 333 7.50 10.99 30.33
N VAL A 334 8.54 10.33 30.85
CA VAL A 334 9.77 10.08 30.11
C VAL A 334 9.86 8.58 29.84
N VAL A 335 9.80 8.22 28.56
CA VAL A 335 10.07 6.87 28.08
C VAL A 335 11.54 6.75 27.75
N THR A 336 12.18 5.65 28.14
CA THR A 336 13.58 5.38 27.80
C THR A 336 13.72 4.03 27.11
N PRO A 337 14.79 3.81 26.33
CA PRO A 337 15.00 2.54 25.64
C PRO A 337 15.03 1.37 26.62
N GLY A 338 14.19 0.36 26.38
CA GLY A 338 14.07 -0.84 27.23
C GLY A 338 13.23 -0.65 28.50
N ASN A 339 12.74 0.57 28.79
CA ASN A 339 11.83 0.83 29.91
C ASN A 339 10.52 1.42 29.38
N PRO A 340 9.54 0.57 29.01
CA PRO A 340 8.21 1.06 28.65
C PRO A 340 7.59 1.82 29.81
N VAL A 341 6.88 2.90 29.49
CA VAL A 341 6.05 3.63 30.47
C VAL A 341 4.62 3.16 30.31
N GLU A 342 3.96 2.93 31.44
CA GLU A 342 2.53 2.70 31.48
C GLU A 342 1.81 3.90 32.10
N ILE A 343 0.82 4.45 31.41
CA ILE A 343 -0.05 5.54 31.90
C ILE A 343 -1.48 5.04 31.94
N PHE A 344 -2.10 5.06 33.11
CA PHE A 344 -3.51 4.72 33.27
C PHE A 344 -4.37 6.00 33.29
N ILE A 345 -5.33 6.09 32.37
CA ILE A 345 -6.23 7.23 32.20
C ILE A 345 -7.65 6.78 32.51
N ASP A 346 -8.24 7.29 33.59
CA ASP A 346 -9.63 7.01 34.01
C ASP A 346 -10.37 8.30 34.41
N PRO A 347 -10.67 9.18 33.45
CA PRO A 347 -11.45 10.38 33.73
C PRO A 347 -12.87 9.96 34.13
N GLY A 348 -13.49 10.63 35.11
CA GLY A 348 -14.91 10.37 35.43
C GLY A 348 -15.82 10.52 34.21
N ARG A 349 -17.03 9.93 34.24
CA ARG A 349 -18.01 10.11 33.16
C ARG A 349 -18.52 11.56 33.15
N PRO A 350 -18.64 12.21 31.99
CA PRO A 350 -19.53 13.35 31.84
C PRO A 350 -20.97 12.95 32.18
N SER A 351 -21.66 13.78 32.96
CA SER A 351 -23.10 13.62 33.15
C SER A 351 -23.84 14.38 32.03
N ARG A 352 -24.61 13.65 31.22
CA ARG A 352 -25.58 14.19 30.23
C ARG A 352 -25.05 15.31 29.29
N THR A 353 -24.07 15.02 28.45
CA THR A 353 -23.77 15.84 27.27
C THR A 353 -24.48 15.29 26.03
N ASP A 354 -24.82 16.17 25.07
CA ASP A 354 -25.28 15.71 23.76
C ASP A 354 -24.15 14.98 23.02
N SER A 355 -24.49 14.22 21.98
CA SER A 355 -23.52 13.37 21.30
C SER A 355 -22.43 14.14 20.56
N VAL A 356 -22.65 15.40 20.17
CA VAL A 356 -21.65 16.23 19.49
C VAL A 356 -20.66 16.78 20.51
N ASP A 357 -21.15 17.27 21.64
CA ASP A 357 -20.32 17.76 22.75
C ASP A 357 -19.50 16.65 23.40
N TRP A 358 -20.03 15.42 23.48
CA TRP A 358 -19.30 14.25 23.97
C TRP A 358 -18.03 13.99 23.14
N TYR A 359 -18.12 13.93 21.80
CA TYR A 359 -16.96 13.60 20.97
C TYR A 359 -15.96 14.74 20.79
N GLN A 360 -16.40 15.99 20.86
CA GLN A 360 -15.46 17.12 20.87
C GLN A 360 -14.61 17.14 22.16
N LYS A 361 -15.13 16.54 23.25
CA LYS A 361 -14.52 16.58 24.58
C LYS A 361 -13.91 15.25 25.05
N ASP A 362 -14.03 14.12 24.33
CA ASP A 362 -13.55 12.81 24.81
C ASP A 362 -12.49 12.16 23.88
N TRP A 363 -11.27 12.67 23.93
CA TRP A 363 -10.10 12.12 23.23
C TRP A 363 -8.84 12.32 24.07
N CYS A 364 -7.82 11.50 23.87
CA CYS A 364 -6.51 11.70 24.50
C CYS A 364 -5.48 12.00 23.41
N GLU A 365 -4.80 13.14 23.51
CA GLU A 365 -3.56 13.39 22.77
C GLU A 365 -2.40 12.73 23.49
N LEU A 366 -1.50 12.17 22.70
CA LEU A 366 -0.12 11.98 23.13
C LEU A 366 0.75 12.67 22.09
N THR A 367 1.53 13.64 22.53
CA THR A 367 2.60 14.25 21.73
C THR A 367 3.96 13.85 22.32
N ALA A 368 4.96 13.69 21.49
CA ALA A 368 6.29 13.28 21.90
C ALA A 368 7.34 14.10 21.16
N ASP A 369 8.44 14.41 21.85
CA ASP A 369 9.60 15.10 21.27
C ASP A 369 10.43 14.19 20.33
N ALA A 370 10.25 12.88 20.45
CA ALA A 370 10.81 11.85 19.58
C ALA A 370 9.72 10.85 19.16
N ASP A 371 10.05 9.97 18.22
CA ASP A 371 9.13 8.94 17.76
C ASP A 371 8.94 7.91 18.90
N VAL A 372 7.67 7.70 19.29
CA VAL A 372 7.33 6.70 20.31
C VAL A 372 6.31 5.74 19.74
N GLY A 373 6.45 4.46 20.04
CA GLY A 373 5.41 3.47 19.83
C GLY A 373 4.50 3.47 21.03
N MET A 374 3.21 3.24 20.81
CA MET A 374 2.27 3.13 21.90
C MET A 374 1.46 1.84 21.77
N VAL A 375 0.77 1.46 22.83
CA VAL A 375 -0.24 0.43 22.86
C VAL A 375 -1.32 0.99 23.76
N VAL A 376 -2.54 1.12 23.25
CA VAL A 376 -3.67 1.47 24.11
C VAL A 376 -4.33 0.17 24.54
N GLN A 377 -4.64 0.05 25.83
CA GLN A 377 -5.35 -1.08 26.43
C GLN A 377 -6.59 -0.56 27.15
N PRO A 378 -7.80 -1.07 26.91
CA PRO A 378 -8.98 -0.63 27.64
C PRO A 378 -8.92 -1.11 29.09
N SER A 379 -9.58 -0.40 30.01
CA SER A 379 -9.74 -0.85 31.40
C SER A 379 -10.62 -2.10 31.55
N CYS A 380 -11.18 -2.65 30.45
CA CYS A 380 -11.97 -3.87 30.46
C CYS A 380 -11.15 -5.10 29.96
N HIS A 381 -11.51 -6.26 30.50
CA HIS A 381 -10.75 -7.52 30.58
C HIS A 381 -10.42 -8.25 29.26
N ALA A 382 -9.90 -7.58 28.24
CA ALA A 382 -9.51 -8.21 26.98
C ALA A 382 -8.09 -7.86 26.56
N LEU A 383 -7.39 -8.84 25.94
CA LEU A 383 -6.20 -8.61 25.13
C LEU A 383 -6.62 -7.82 23.88
N SER A 384 -6.96 -6.56 24.08
CA SER A 384 -7.21 -5.61 23.02
C SER A 384 -6.03 -4.68 22.98
N LEU A 385 -5.05 -4.97 22.11
CA LEU A 385 -4.20 -3.89 21.64
C LEU A 385 -5.09 -3.05 20.74
N TYR A 386 -5.50 -1.88 21.21
CA TYR A 386 -6.13 -0.92 20.32
C TYR A 386 -5.15 -0.57 19.24
N THR A 387 -5.68 -0.54 18.04
CA THR A 387 -5.01 0.08 16.92
C THR A 387 -4.86 1.56 17.18
N MET A 388 -3.60 2.00 17.29
CA MET A 388 -3.25 3.41 17.28
C MET A 388 -3.37 3.98 15.87
N VAL A 389 -3.68 5.27 15.80
CA VAL A 389 -3.81 5.97 14.52
C VAL A 389 -2.71 7.02 14.39
N PRO A 390 -1.52 6.65 13.88
CA PRO A 390 -0.61 7.63 13.32
C PRO A 390 -1.29 8.28 12.09
N GLU A 391 -1.14 9.58 11.88
CA GLU A 391 -1.85 10.30 10.79
C GLU A 391 -1.53 9.76 9.38
N SER A 392 -0.37 9.10 9.21
CA SER A 392 0.09 8.55 7.94
C SER A 392 -0.73 7.36 7.40
N VAL A 393 -1.70 6.88 8.18
CA VAL A 393 -2.35 5.57 7.94
C VAL A 393 -3.84 5.67 7.61
N LEU A 394 -4.29 6.91 7.40
CA LEU A 394 -5.66 7.25 7.05
C LEU A 394 -5.92 6.98 5.54
N ASP A 395 -7.12 6.55 5.21
CA ASP A 395 -7.57 6.26 3.85
C ASP A 395 -9.00 6.78 3.63
N THR A 396 -9.41 7.01 2.40
CA THR A 396 -10.76 7.47 2.07
C THR A 396 -11.78 6.33 1.92
N ALA A 397 -11.35 5.06 1.88
CA ALA A 397 -12.28 3.93 1.73
C ALA A 397 -11.79 2.63 2.41
N TYR A 398 -12.72 1.89 3.02
CA TYR A 398 -12.47 0.59 3.66
C TYR A 398 -13.57 -0.43 3.29
N TYR A 399 -13.17 -1.64 2.92
CA TYR A 399 -14.07 -2.76 2.62
C TYR A 399 -14.04 -3.81 3.73
N PHE A 400 -15.21 -4.36 4.05
CA PHE A 400 -15.40 -5.23 5.21
C PHE A 400 -15.79 -6.65 4.80
N PRO A 401 -15.21 -7.68 5.43
CA PRO A 401 -15.69 -9.05 5.29
C PRO A 401 -16.95 -9.25 6.14
N GLY A 402 -18.12 -8.92 5.58
CA GLY A 402 -19.42 -9.16 6.21
C GLY A 402 -20.15 -7.93 6.74
N SER A 403 -21.20 -8.16 7.55
CA SER A 403 -21.92 -7.08 8.23
C SER A 403 -21.04 -6.52 9.35
N LEU A 404 -21.00 -5.20 9.53
CA LEU A 404 -20.59 -4.61 10.80
C LEU A 404 -21.45 -5.26 11.88
N GLY A 405 -20.82 -6.05 12.76
CA GLY A 405 -21.51 -6.88 13.75
C GLY A 405 -22.18 -6.04 14.84
N PRO A 406 -22.80 -6.66 15.85
CA PRO A 406 -23.49 -5.96 16.94
C PRO A 406 -22.61 -5.06 17.83
N ASN A 407 -21.39 -4.78 17.40
CA ASN A 407 -20.31 -4.24 18.19
C ASN A 407 -19.59 -3.13 17.41
N THR A 408 -18.99 -2.27 18.20
CA THR A 408 -18.71 -0.87 17.89
C THR A 408 -17.68 -0.74 16.75
N THR A 409 -18.10 -0.31 15.56
CA THR A 409 -17.15 0.12 14.53
C THR A 409 -16.88 1.60 14.69
N SER A 410 -15.64 1.95 14.99
CA SER A 410 -15.21 3.33 15.08
C SER A 410 -14.65 3.82 13.75
N VAL A 411 -15.23 4.91 13.25
CA VAL A 411 -14.65 5.67 12.14
C VAL A 411 -14.24 7.04 12.63
N ARG A 412 -13.02 7.46 12.30
CA ARG A 412 -12.50 8.78 12.62
C ARG A 412 -11.90 9.46 11.39
N LEU A 413 -12.32 10.69 11.12
CA LEU A 413 -11.75 11.52 10.07
C LEU A 413 -10.38 12.10 10.45
N ASP A 414 -9.62 12.53 9.44
CA ASP A 414 -8.52 13.48 9.60
C ASP A 414 -9.01 14.75 10.33
N GLN A 415 -8.10 15.62 10.77
CA GLN A 415 -8.41 16.77 11.64
C GLN A 415 -9.28 17.87 10.97
N VAL A 416 -10.23 17.52 10.11
CA VAL A 416 -11.14 18.41 9.40
C VAL A 416 -12.55 17.79 9.41
N SER A 417 -13.60 18.61 9.36
CA SER A 417 -14.95 18.13 9.14
C SER A 417 -15.11 17.49 7.74
N GLY A 418 -15.99 16.50 7.63
CA GLY A 418 -16.19 15.76 6.38
C GLY A 418 -17.46 14.92 6.38
N TYR A 419 -17.65 14.17 5.31
CA TYR A 419 -18.76 13.25 5.13
C TYR A 419 -18.29 11.80 5.20
N LEU A 420 -19.12 10.97 5.83
CA LEU A 420 -18.98 9.53 5.86
C LEU A 420 -20.16 8.89 5.12
N LYS A 421 -19.86 8.20 4.03
CA LYS A 421 -20.82 7.39 3.28
C LYS A 421 -20.67 5.93 3.66
N LEU A 422 -21.74 5.36 4.18
CA LEU A 422 -21.81 3.98 4.57
C LEU A 422 -22.73 3.26 3.61
N LYS A 423 -22.18 2.33 2.83
CA LYS A 423 -22.95 1.43 1.98
C LYS A 423 -23.14 0.14 2.74
N HIS A 424 -24.38 -0.08 3.13
CA HIS A 424 -24.75 -1.13 4.04
C HIS A 424 -25.39 -2.30 3.29
N ALA A 425 -24.83 -3.49 3.47
CA ALA A 425 -25.42 -4.74 3.00
C ALA A 425 -26.61 -5.18 3.87
N GLN A 426 -26.73 -4.64 5.09
CA GLN A 426 -27.78 -4.95 6.09
C GLN A 426 -28.31 -3.67 6.77
N PRO A 427 -29.51 -3.68 7.40
CA PRO A 427 -29.98 -2.53 8.18
C PRO A 427 -29.08 -2.28 9.39
N HIS A 428 -28.54 -1.08 9.60
CA HIS A 428 -27.67 -0.78 10.75
C HIS A 428 -28.33 0.14 11.77
N THR A 429 -27.87 0.05 13.01
CA THR A 429 -28.19 1.04 14.03
C THR A 429 -27.01 2.00 14.15
N ILE A 430 -27.13 3.13 13.49
CA ILE A 430 -26.11 4.16 13.62
C ILE A 430 -26.43 4.93 14.89
N GLY A 431 -25.66 4.66 15.93
CA GLY A 431 -25.74 5.35 17.20
C GLY A 431 -24.46 6.13 17.40
N THR A 432 -24.55 7.44 17.51
CA THR A 432 -23.54 8.14 18.29
C THR A 432 -23.73 7.69 19.75
N LEU A 433 -22.67 7.26 20.44
CA LEU A 433 -22.61 6.52 21.71
C LEU A 433 -23.60 6.96 22.82
N ASN A 434 -24.23 8.14 22.74
CA ASN A 434 -25.22 8.60 23.71
C ASN A 434 -26.51 9.25 23.12
N SER A 435 -26.83 9.12 21.83
CA SER A 435 -28.13 9.61 21.30
C SER A 435 -28.77 8.68 20.27
N GLN A 436 -30.08 8.52 20.40
CA GLN A 436 -31.02 7.68 19.63
C GLN A 436 -30.45 6.83 18.48
N HIS A 437 -30.55 5.52 18.68
CA HIS A 437 -30.34 4.47 17.70
C HIS A 437 -31.31 4.62 16.52
N ASN A 438 -30.93 5.40 15.51
CA ASN A 438 -31.69 5.44 14.26
C ASN A 438 -31.40 4.16 13.49
N ARG A 439 -32.46 3.36 13.30
CA ARG A 439 -32.41 2.14 12.53
C ARG A 439 -32.45 2.51 11.05
N ASN A 440 -31.29 2.56 10.41
CA ASN A 440 -31.20 2.82 8.98
C ASN A 440 -31.51 1.54 8.22
N GLN A 441 -32.25 1.68 7.12
CA GLN A 441 -32.53 0.55 6.23
C GLN A 441 -31.30 0.20 5.40
N VAL A 442 -31.31 -0.99 4.78
CA VAL A 442 -30.32 -1.40 3.79
C VAL A 442 -30.18 -0.32 2.70
N GLY A 443 -28.95 0.02 2.31
CA GLY A 443 -28.69 1.08 1.34
C GLY A 443 -27.51 1.97 1.73
N GLU A 444 -27.50 3.20 1.24
CA GLU A 444 -26.46 4.18 1.54
C GLU A 444 -26.92 5.16 2.62
N THR A 445 -26.13 5.34 3.67
CA THR A 445 -26.31 6.41 4.66
C THR A 445 -25.15 7.38 4.58
N THR A 446 -25.43 8.68 4.46
CA THR A 446 -24.41 9.73 4.56
C THR A 446 -24.52 10.43 5.92
N LEU A 447 -23.41 10.50 6.64
CA LEU A 447 -23.28 11.19 7.93
C LEU A 447 -22.32 12.35 7.76
N GLN A 448 -22.66 13.51 8.30
CA GLN A 448 -21.73 14.64 8.40
C GLN A 448 -21.03 14.57 9.75
N LEU A 449 -19.71 14.67 9.74
CA LEU A 449 -18.87 14.58 10.92
C LEU A 449 -18.14 15.90 11.19
N PRO A 450 -18.15 16.40 12.44
CA PRO A 450 -17.31 17.51 12.83
C PRO A 450 -15.83 17.08 12.90
N GLU A 451 -14.95 18.07 13.04
CA GLU A 451 -13.51 17.87 13.19
C GLU A 451 -13.20 16.88 14.32
N ARG A 452 -12.27 15.93 14.09
CA ARG A 452 -11.81 14.93 15.08
C ARG A 452 -12.90 14.02 15.64
N ALA A 453 -14.10 14.00 15.05
CA ALA A 453 -15.18 13.15 15.50
C ALA A 453 -14.91 11.67 15.27
N SER A 454 -15.38 10.84 16.21
CA SER A 454 -15.50 9.40 16.05
C SER A 454 -16.97 9.01 15.98
N ILE A 455 -17.37 8.21 14.99
CA ILE A 455 -18.69 7.56 14.99
C ILE A 455 -18.53 6.14 15.45
N GLU A 456 -19.44 5.68 16.29
CA GLU A 456 -19.68 4.27 16.53
C GLU A 456 -20.82 3.76 15.62
N ILE A 457 -20.57 2.70 14.87
CA ILE A 457 -21.60 2.00 14.11
C ILE A 457 -21.85 0.69 14.82
N SER A 458 -23.08 0.48 15.30
CA SER A 458 -23.48 -0.71 16.04
C SER A 458 -24.63 -1.41 15.33
N TYR A 459 -24.78 -2.70 15.60
CA TYR A 459 -25.89 -3.50 15.12
C TYR A 459 -26.61 -4.12 16.32
N LYS A 460 -27.93 -4.28 16.23
CA LYS A 460 -28.74 -4.79 17.36
C LYS A 460 -29.52 -6.04 17.02
N SER A 461 -28.96 -6.92 16.19
CA SER A 461 -29.66 -8.12 15.75
C SER A 461 -28.76 -9.36 15.82
N ASP A 462 -29.33 -10.46 16.30
CA ASP A 462 -28.67 -11.76 16.48
C ASP A 462 -28.53 -12.52 15.15
N HIS A 463 -28.15 -11.83 14.07
CA HIS A 463 -28.02 -12.47 12.77
C HIS A 463 -26.67 -13.14 12.60
N ARG A 464 -26.80 -14.45 12.37
CA ARG A 464 -25.75 -15.43 12.27
C ARG A 464 -25.19 -15.42 10.84
N PHE A 465 -23.89 -15.15 10.70
CA PHE A 465 -23.15 -15.22 9.44
C PHE A 465 -23.11 -16.66 8.89
N ASP A 466 -23.94 -17.02 7.91
CA ASP A 466 -23.92 -18.33 7.21
C ASP A 466 -23.42 -18.17 5.75
N PRO A 467 -22.14 -18.46 5.46
CA PRO A 467 -21.63 -18.52 4.10
C PRO A 467 -21.66 -19.93 3.47
N TRP A 468 -22.15 -20.97 4.18
CA TRP A 468 -22.05 -22.37 3.73
C TRP A 468 -23.36 -22.98 3.26
N ASN A 469 -24.47 -22.25 3.25
CA ASN A 469 -25.72 -22.75 2.70
C ASN A 469 -26.06 -22.12 1.33
N PRO A 470 -25.51 -22.63 0.20
CA PRO A 470 -25.85 -22.16 -1.14
C PRO A 470 -27.31 -22.44 -1.54
N VAL A 471 -28.09 -23.14 -0.71
CA VAL A 471 -29.45 -23.60 -1.04
C VAL A 471 -30.54 -22.65 -0.50
N VAL A 472 -30.22 -21.73 0.42
CA VAL A 472 -31.19 -20.70 0.81
C VAL A 472 -30.89 -19.41 0.06
N LYS A 473 -31.49 -19.26 -1.13
CA LYS A 473 -31.63 -17.96 -1.80
C LYS A 473 -32.48 -17.04 -0.92
N TYR A 474 -31.88 -16.40 0.06
CA TYR A 474 -32.48 -15.26 0.74
C TYR A 474 -32.52 -14.09 -0.24
N LYS A 475 -33.71 -13.82 -0.78
CA LYS A 475 -34.05 -12.74 -1.72
C LYS A 475 -33.72 -11.30 -1.24
N LYS A 476 -33.00 -11.12 -0.12
CA LYS A 476 -32.78 -9.84 0.57
C LYS A 476 -31.32 -9.51 0.91
N PHE A 477 -30.34 -10.35 0.56
CA PHE A 477 -28.93 -9.94 0.61
C PHE A 477 -28.65 -9.06 -0.61
N SER A 478 -28.61 -7.74 -0.44
CA SER A 478 -28.57 -6.80 -1.56
C SER A 478 -27.19 -6.21 -1.89
N SER A 479 -26.12 -6.68 -1.27
CA SER A 479 -24.81 -6.60 -1.94
C SER A 479 -24.67 -7.83 -2.83
N GLY A 480 -24.94 -7.66 -4.13
CA GLY A 480 -24.88 -8.73 -5.13
C GLY A 480 -23.48 -9.32 -5.37
N ASP A 481 -22.45 -8.82 -4.69
CA ASP A 481 -21.05 -9.24 -4.77
C ASP A 481 -20.57 -10.04 -3.53
N GLY A 482 -21.34 -9.99 -2.43
CA GLY A 482 -21.01 -10.63 -1.16
C GLY A 482 -19.75 -10.11 -0.47
N ALA A 483 -19.14 -9.01 -0.93
CA ALA A 483 -18.40 -8.14 -0.01
C ALA A 483 -19.40 -7.58 0.99
N GLY A 484 -18.95 -7.41 2.23
CA GLY A 484 -19.76 -6.87 3.31
C GLY A 484 -20.08 -5.39 3.15
N ASP A 485 -20.05 -4.67 4.26
CA ASP A 485 -20.25 -3.22 4.25
C ASP A 485 -19.05 -2.49 3.61
N LEU A 486 -19.29 -1.27 3.10
CA LEU A 486 -18.25 -0.37 2.58
C LEU A 486 -18.40 0.99 3.28
N ILE A 487 -17.29 1.52 3.78
CA ILE A 487 -17.20 2.82 4.40
C ILE A 487 -16.33 3.71 3.52
N VAL A 488 -16.88 4.83 3.05
CA VAL A 488 -16.18 5.82 2.20
C VAL A 488 -16.27 7.19 2.87
N SER A 489 -15.20 7.97 2.80
CA SER A 489 -15.20 9.38 3.20
C SER A 489 -14.57 10.24 2.10
N ASP A 490 -14.98 11.49 2.02
CA ASP A 490 -14.33 12.54 1.23
C ASP A 490 -13.02 13.04 1.87
N ARG A 491 -12.77 12.63 3.11
CA ARG A 491 -11.55 12.87 3.87
C ARG A 491 -10.83 11.56 4.16
N LYS A 492 -9.55 11.65 4.52
CA LYS A 492 -8.86 10.45 4.99
C LYS A 492 -9.43 10.09 6.36
N MET A 493 -9.67 8.81 6.60
CA MET A 493 -10.22 8.31 7.85
C MET A 493 -9.49 7.06 8.31
N ASN A 494 -9.55 6.77 9.60
CA ASN A 494 -9.20 5.47 10.15
C ASN A 494 -10.48 4.73 10.50
N CYS A 495 -10.53 3.45 10.15
CA CYS A 495 -11.58 2.57 10.60
C CYS A 495 -11.04 1.47 11.48
N THR A 496 -11.56 1.40 12.70
CA THR A 496 -11.29 0.34 13.67
C THR A 496 -12.59 -0.37 13.99
N MET A 497 -12.58 -1.70 14.01
CA MET A 497 -13.77 -2.49 14.33
C MET A 497 -13.58 -3.22 15.65
N VAL A 498 -14.60 -3.18 16.52
CA VAL A 498 -14.69 -4.03 17.71
C VAL A 498 -15.51 -5.25 17.41
N TYR A 499 -14.95 -6.41 17.71
CA TYR A 499 -15.70 -7.64 17.78
C TYR A 499 -15.83 -8.07 19.25
N HIS A 500 -17.03 -7.98 19.82
CA HIS A 500 -17.37 -8.66 21.08
C HIS A 500 -18.01 -10.01 20.75
N ASN A 501 -17.37 -11.11 21.13
CA ASN A 501 -18.02 -12.43 21.03
C ASN A 501 -18.84 -12.72 22.30
N PRO A 502 -20.14 -13.02 22.19
CA PRO A 502 -20.79 -13.89 23.15
C PRO A 502 -20.25 -15.31 22.96
N VAL A 503 -19.69 -15.90 24.02
CA VAL A 503 -18.89 -17.14 23.98
C VAL A 503 -19.71 -18.36 23.50
N ILE A 504 -21.05 -18.33 23.56
CA ILE A 504 -21.90 -19.45 23.12
C ILE A 504 -23.26 -18.95 22.61
N PRO A 505 -23.72 -19.27 21.38
CA PRO A 505 -25.13 -19.19 21.03
C PRO A 505 -25.86 -20.41 21.63
N GLY A 506 -26.73 -20.17 22.60
CA GLY A 506 -27.59 -21.22 23.20
C GLY A 506 -27.29 -21.61 24.65
N GLY A 507 -26.32 -20.96 25.30
CA GLY A 507 -26.15 -21.06 26.75
C GLY A 507 -27.27 -20.29 27.47
N TYR A 508 -28.33 -21.01 27.82
CA TYR A 508 -29.39 -20.73 28.80
C TYR A 508 -29.64 -19.29 29.29
N GLU A 509 -30.92 -18.91 29.30
CA GLU A 509 -31.48 -17.85 30.14
C GLU A 509 -31.03 -18.03 31.61
N GLY A 510 -30.02 -17.27 32.04
CA GLY A 510 -29.59 -17.32 33.44
C GLY A 510 -28.17 -16.84 33.67
N VAL A 511 -28.07 -15.61 34.19
CA VAL A 511 -26.87 -14.99 34.76
C VAL A 511 -25.85 -14.45 33.76
N TRP A 512 -25.79 -13.13 33.76
CA TRP A 512 -24.86 -12.22 33.10
C TRP A 512 -23.36 -12.48 33.40
N VAL A 513 -22.80 -13.63 33.03
CA VAL A 513 -21.34 -13.81 33.00
C VAL A 513 -20.82 -13.17 31.71
N LYS A 514 -20.83 -11.83 31.76
CA LYS A 514 -20.29 -10.86 30.82
C LYS A 514 -18.77 -10.89 30.84
N ARG A 515 -18.12 -11.61 29.94
CA ARG A 515 -16.75 -11.26 29.54
C ARG A 515 -16.62 -11.29 28.03
N PRO A 516 -17.23 -10.32 27.33
CA PRO A 516 -16.97 -10.16 25.92
C PRO A 516 -15.52 -9.73 25.74
N TYR A 517 -14.66 -10.63 25.26
CA TYR A 517 -13.35 -10.22 24.78
C TYR A 517 -13.58 -9.33 23.56
N ALA A 518 -13.26 -8.05 23.70
CA ALA A 518 -13.25 -7.11 22.61
C ALA A 518 -11.94 -7.32 21.84
N PHE A 519 -11.99 -7.65 20.55
CA PHE A 519 -10.82 -7.54 19.70
C PHE A 519 -11.02 -6.33 18.81
N PHE A 520 -10.12 -5.35 18.92
CA PHE A 520 -10.10 -4.17 18.05
C PHE A 520 -9.20 -4.49 16.88
N TYR A 521 -9.79 -4.63 15.69
CA TYR A 521 -9.02 -4.84 14.47
C TYR A 521 -8.89 -3.52 13.72
N ARG A 522 -7.65 -3.16 13.39
CA ARG A 522 -7.39 -2.19 12.33
C ARG A 522 -7.81 -2.79 11.01
N ILE A 523 -8.51 -2.02 10.20
CA ILE A 523 -8.65 -2.37 8.80
C ILE A 523 -7.48 -1.73 8.05
N PRO A 524 -6.68 -2.52 7.33
CA PRO A 524 -5.52 -1.98 6.62
C PRO A 524 -6.00 -0.98 5.55
N SER A 525 -5.30 0.14 5.43
CA SER A 525 -5.52 1.06 4.31
C SER A 525 -5.12 0.40 2.99
N ARG A 526 -5.61 0.91 1.86
CA ARG A 526 -5.22 0.44 0.52
C ARG A 526 -3.71 0.48 0.32
N THR A 527 -3.04 1.47 0.89
CA THR A 527 -1.57 1.58 0.85
C THR A 527 -0.85 0.48 1.63
N GLN A 528 -1.49 -0.14 2.61
CA GLN A 528 -0.96 -1.28 3.39
C GLN A 528 -1.26 -2.64 2.76
N LEU A 529 -2.20 -2.71 1.80
CA LEU A 529 -2.52 -3.96 1.11
C LEU A 529 -1.39 -4.40 0.18
N GLY A 530 -1.13 -5.69 0.12
CA GLY A 530 -0.07 -6.25 -0.70
C GLY A 530 -0.56 -7.30 -1.68
N LYS A 531 0.41 -7.91 -2.34
CA LYS A 531 0.21 -8.92 -3.38
C LYS A 531 0.58 -10.33 -2.91
N THR A 532 1.29 -10.44 -1.79
CA THR A 532 1.79 -11.71 -1.27
C THR A 532 1.57 -11.79 0.23
N TYR A 533 0.91 -12.85 0.66
CA TYR A 533 0.55 -13.11 2.06
C TYR A 533 0.97 -14.53 2.43
N CYS A 534 1.56 -14.66 3.62
CA CYS A 534 1.86 -15.96 4.18
C CYS A 534 0.76 -16.35 5.16
N PHE A 535 0.19 -17.54 4.96
CA PHE A 535 -0.79 -18.14 5.84
C PHE A 535 -0.16 -19.30 6.60
N LEU A 536 -0.45 -19.36 7.89
CA LEU A 536 0.03 -20.37 8.81
C LEU A 536 -1.13 -20.82 9.70
N PRO A 537 -1.57 -22.08 9.66
CA PRO A 537 -2.62 -22.57 10.55
C PRO A 537 -2.29 -22.31 12.02
N PHE A 538 -3.29 -22.02 12.85
CA PHE A 538 -3.10 -21.91 14.29
C PHE A 538 -2.71 -23.25 14.91
N LYS A 539 -1.82 -23.23 15.91
CA LYS A 539 -1.48 -24.40 16.75
C LYS A 539 -2.68 -24.69 17.67
N LYS A 540 -3.43 -25.75 17.35
CA LYS A 540 -4.61 -26.19 18.13
C LYS A 540 -4.24 -27.40 19.00
N PRO A 541 -4.63 -27.45 20.30
CA PRO A 541 -4.52 -28.66 21.12
C PRO A 541 -5.51 -29.73 20.60
N SER A 542 -5.11 -31.01 20.58
CA SER A 542 -5.87 -32.21 20.15
C SER A 542 -5.70 -32.75 18.70
N ARG A 543 -6.12 -34.02 18.50
CA ARG A 543 -6.04 -34.80 17.23
C ARG A 543 -7.02 -34.32 16.14
N LEU A 544 -7.88 -33.35 16.43
CA LEU A 544 -8.84 -32.80 15.49
C LEU A 544 -8.19 -31.62 14.75
N LYS A 545 -7.21 -31.94 13.87
CA LYS A 545 -6.61 -30.97 12.95
C LYS A 545 -7.70 -30.43 12.03
N GLN A 546 -8.27 -29.28 12.35
CA GLN A 546 -9.21 -28.60 11.49
C GLN A 546 -8.56 -27.41 10.82
N SER A 547 -8.87 -27.26 9.53
CA SER A 547 -8.59 -26.09 8.71
C SER A 547 -8.90 -24.78 9.44
N ASP A 548 -8.12 -23.74 9.19
CA ASP A 548 -8.58 -22.37 9.43
C ASP A 548 -9.27 -21.84 8.16
N LEU A 549 -10.23 -20.94 8.34
CA LEU A 549 -10.80 -20.21 7.21
C LEU A 549 -9.89 -19.05 6.87
N VAL A 550 -9.51 -18.95 5.60
CA VAL A 550 -8.95 -17.73 5.02
C VAL A 550 -9.98 -17.08 4.13
N ARG A 551 -10.20 -15.79 4.35
CA ARG A 551 -10.97 -14.91 3.49
C ARG A 551 -10.06 -13.89 2.83
N VAL A 552 -10.21 -13.75 1.52
CA VAL A 552 -9.50 -12.77 0.70
C VAL A 552 -10.52 -11.79 0.16
N ILE A 553 -10.30 -10.49 0.34
CA ILE A 553 -11.12 -9.42 -0.21
C ILE A 553 -10.36 -8.73 -1.33
N VAL A 554 -11.03 -8.56 -2.46
CA VAL A 554 -10.47 -7.97 -3.67
C VAL A 554 -10.88 -6.50 -3.80
N TYR A 555 -9.88 -5.63 -3.96
CA TYR A 555 -10.06 -4.17 -4.06
C TYR A 555 -10.08 -3.67 -5.51
N GLU A 556 -9.71 -4.52 -6.48
CA GLU A 556 -9.54 -4.15 -7.89
C GLU A 556 -10.14 -5.19 -8.84
N ASP A 557 -10.64 -4.74 -9.98
CA ASP A 557 -11.25 -5.65 -10.96
C ASP A 557 -10.23 -6.57 -11.62
N SER A 558 -10.68 -7.74 -12.06
CA SER A 558 -9.85 -8.76 -12.71
C SER A 558 -8.61 -9.18 -11.90
N THR A 559 -8.67 -9.10 -10.57
CA THR A 559 -7.60 -9.57 -9.68
C THR A 559 -7.46 -11.08 -9.78
N ARG A 560 -6.23 -11.54 -10.07
CA ARG A 560 -5.85 -12.94 -10.23
C ARG A 560 -5.24 -13.45 -8.93
N LEU A 561 -5.96 -14.33 -8.23
CA LEU A 561 -5.55 -14.94 -6.97
C LEU A 561 -5.00 -16.34 -7.19
N ARG A 562 -3.90 -16.69 -6.53
CA ARG A 562 -3.34 -18.04 -6.53
C ARG A 562 -2.91 -18.43 -5.12
N ILE A 563 -3.36 -19.60 -4.64
CA ILE A 563 -3.01 -20.12 -3.31
C ILE A 563 -2.01 -21.27 -3.47
N GLY A 564 -0.83 -21.12 -2.89
CA GLY A 564 0.29 -22.03 -3.05
C GLY A 564 1.01 -21.84 -4.38
N GLU A 565 2.22 -22.40 -4.47
CA GLU A 565 3.07 -22.27 -5.65
C GLU A 565 2.43 -22.87 -6.92
N PHE A 566 1.70 -23.98 -6.77
CA PHE A 566 1.07 -24.70 -7.88
C PHE A 566 -0.46 -24.62 -7.87
N GLY A 567 -1.04 -23.68 -7.12
CA GLY A 567 -2.49 -23.50 -7.06
C GLY A 567 -3.09 -23.02 -8.37
N SER A 568 -4.36 -23.35 -8.61
CA SER A 568 -5.11 -22.77 -9.73
C SER A 568 -5.34 -21.27 -9.51
N THR A 569 -5.18 -20.50 -10.58
CA THR A 569 -5.45 -19.06 -10.55
C THR A 569 -6.95 -18.82 -10.66
N ARG A 570 -7.50 -17.97 -9.78
CA ARG A 570 -8.90 -17.56 -9.75
C ARG A 570 -8.99 -16.06 -10.06
N VAL A 571 -9.82 -15.68 -11.01
CA VAL A 571 -10.06 -14.26 -11.33
C VAL A 571 -11.26 -13.76 -10.52
N LYS A 572 -11.12 -12.61 -9.88
CA LYS A 572 -12.12 -11.98 -9.02
C LYS A 572 -12.17 -10.49 -9.30
N ASN A 573 -13.37 -9.92 -9.26
CA ASN A 573 -13.58 -8.49 -9.46
C ASN A 573 -13.59 -7.72 -8.13
N ARG A 574 -13.54 -6.39 -8.18
CA ARG A 574 -13.61 -5.53 -6.99
C ARG A 574 -14.87 -5.85 -6.20
N GLY A 575 -14.74 -5.92 -4.87
CA GLY A 575 -15.84 -6.31 -3.97
C GLY A 575 -16.13 -7.81 -3.97
N ALA A 576 -15.48 -8.63 -4.81
CA ALA A 576 -15.56 -10.07 -4.66
C ALA A 576 -14.65 -10.54 -3.51
N TYR A 577 -14.98 -11.72 -2.98
CA TYR A 577 -14.14 -12.42 -2.01
C TYR A 577 -13.87 -13.86 -2.43
N LEU A 578 -12.88 -14.44 -1.74
CA LEU A 578 -12.53 -15.85 -1.81
C LEU A 578 -12.40 -16.39 -0.40
N ASP A 579 -13.27 -17.36 -0.08
CA ASP A 579 -13.17 -18.16 1.14
C ASP A 579 -12.51 -19.50 0.81
N THR A 580 -11.58 -19.92 1.66
CA THR A 580 -10.92 -21.21 1.53
C THR A 580 -10.56 -21.74 2.91
N LEU A 581 -10.70 -23.06 3.07
CA LEU A 581 -10.19 -23.78 4.22
C LEU A 581 -8.74 -24.18 3.94
N LEU A 582 -7.83 -23.89 4.86
CA LEU A 582 -6.42 -24.22 4.72
C LEU A 582 -5.93 -24.98 5.96
N GLU A 583 -5.35 -26.15 5.70
CA GLU A 583 -4.84 -27.07 6.73
C GLU A 583 -3.32 -27.03 6.86
N GLN A 584 -2.66 -26.41 5.89
CA GLN A 584 -1.21 -26.37 5.78
C GLN A 584 -0.72 -24.94 5.54
N PRO A 585 0.45 -24.60 6.09
CA PRO A 585 1.20 -23.40 5.73
C PRO A 585 1.26 -23.20 4.21
N THR A 586 0.89 -22.02 3.74
CA THR A 586 0.88 -21.71 2.31
C THR A 586 1.10 -20.23 2.04
N VAL A 587 1.41 -19.91 0.79
CA VAL A 587 1.58 -18.54 0.32
C VAL A 587 0.45 -18.21 -0.63
N LEU A 588 -0.22 -17.09 -0.38
CA LEU A 588 -1.19 -16.53 -1.28
C LEU A 588 -0.54 -15.45 -2.13
N TYR A 589 -0.73 -15.55 -3.44
CA TYR A 589 -0.25 -14.61 -4.45
C TYR A 589 -1.45 -13.91 -5.12
N SER A 590 -1.23 -12.66 -5.47
CA SER A 590 -2.17 -11.82 -6.21
C SER A 590 -1.39 -10.92 -7.17
N ASP A 591 -1.93 -10.63 -8.33
CA ASP A 591 -1.36 -9.61 -9.23
C ASP A 591 -1.68 -8.17 -8.79
N LYS A 592 -2.73 -7.99 -7.97
CA LYS A 592 -3.22 -6.71 -7.45
C LYS A 592 -3.33 -6.70 -5.91
N PRO A 593 -3.36 -5.53 -5.25
CA PRO A 593 -3.51 -5.43 -3.80
C PRO A 593 -4.82 -6.04 -3.28
N ILE A 594 -4.73 -6.82 -2.20
CA ILE A 594 -5.86 -7.53 -1.56
C ILE A 594 -5.78 -7.44 -0.05
N ALA A 595 -6.89 -7.65 0.66
CA ALA A 595 -6.87 -7.87 2.11
C ALA A 595 -7.09 -9.35 2.41
N VAL A 596 -6.37 -9.88 3.41
CA VAL A 596 -6.46 -11.30 3.78
C VAL A 596 -6.71 -11.43 5.28
N TYR A 597 -7.69 -12.23 5.63
CA TYR A 597 -8.12 -12.49 7.00
C TYR A 597 -8.09 -13.99 7.27
N GLN A 598 -7.55 -14.39 8.41
CA GLN A 598 -7.51 -15.77 8.89
C GLN A 598 -8.38 -15.91 10.13
N TYR A 599 -9.34 -16.84 10.11
CA TYR A 599 -10.27 -17.10 11.19
C TYR A 599 -9.95 -18.44 11.85
N HIS A 600 -9.86 -18.43 13.18
CA HIS A 600 -9.75 -19.65 13.96
C HIS A 600 -11.09 -20.39 14.02
N ILE A 601 -11.16 -21.64 13.55
CA ILE A 601 -12.36 -22.49 13.61
C ILE A 601 -12.24 -23.49 14.76
N ASP A 602 -13.24 -23.51 15.66
CA ASP A 602 -13.41 -24.51 16.74
C ASP A 602 -14.23 -25.74 16.30
N CYS A 603 -13.88 -26.92 16.82
CA CYS A 603 -14.20 -28.23 16.28
C CYS A 603 -15.63 -28.73 16.47
N ARG A 604 -16.46 -28.08 17.30
CA ARG A 604 -17.86 -28.47 17.51
C ARG A 604 -18.79 -28.14 16.33
N TRP A 605 -18.33 -27.40 15.33
CA TRP A 605 -19.19 -26.76 14.33
C TRP A 605 -19.31 -27.45 12.96
N LEU A 606 -18.35 -28.30 12.57
CA LEU A 606 -18.35 -28.93 11.24
C LEU A 606 -19.13 -30.27 11.16
N GLY A 607 -19.69 -30.73 12.28
CA GLY A 607 -20.18 -32.12 12.42
C GLY A 607 -21.69 -32.34 12.44
N GLU A 608 -22.48 -31.55 13.18
CA GLU A 608 -23.86 -31.98 13.53
C GLU A 608 -24.95 -30.90 13.54
N SER A 609 -24.63 -29.60 13.56
CA SER A 609 -25.65 -28.53 13.55
C SER A 609 -25.64 -27.74 12.24
N ARG A 610 -26.82 -27.62 11.59
CA ARG A 610 -27.08 -26.81 10.38
C ARG A 610 -26.99 -25.28 10.59
N ASP A 611 -26.26 -24.86 11.62
CA ASP A 611 -26.10 -23.47 12.02
C ASP A 611 -24.62 -23.15 11.84
N THR A 612 -24.29 -22.35 10.84
CA THR A 612 -22.94 -22.18 10.26
C THR A 612 -22.33 -20.83 10.64
N THR A 613 -22.66 -20.38 11.84
CA THR A 613 -22.24 -19.07 12.32
C THR A 613 -20.81 -19.08 12.83
N TYR A 614 -19.98 -18.21 12.29
CA TYR A 614 -18.60 -18.04 12.72
C TYR A 614 -18.49 -17.25 14.02
N TYR A 615 -17.86 -17.84 15.03
CA TYR A 615 -17.61 -17.20 16.34
C TYR A 615 -16.13 -17.22 16.74
N GLY A 616 -15.21 -17.08 15.79
CA GLY A 616 -13.76 -16.94 16.02
C GLY A 616 -13.25 -15.53 15.71
N GLY A 617 -12.23 -15.07 16.44
CA GLY A 617 -11.48 -13.86 16.08
C GLY A 617 -10.84 -13.99 14.70
N ALA A 618 -10.69 -12.86 13.99
CA ALA A 618 -10.14 -12.81 12.64
C ALA A 618 -8.77 -12.13 12.67
N LEU A 619 -7.70 -12.86 12.42
CA LEU A 619 -6.38 -12.29 12.23
C LEU A 619 -6.31 -11.58 10.87
N VAL A 620 -6.07 -10.27 10.88
CA VAL A 620 -5.69 -9.55 9.66
C VAL A 620 -4.24 -9.92 9.33
N LEU A 621 -4.03 -10.58 8.19
CA LEU A 621 -2.69 -10.93 7.75
C LEU A 621 -1.97 -9.70 7.18
N SER A 622 -0.67 -9.62 7.45
CA SER A 622 0.23 -8.58 6.94
C SER A 622 0.95 -9.07 5.68
N PRO A 623 0.91 -8.32 4.56
CA PRO A 623 1.64 -8.68 3.36
C PRO A 623 3.14 -8.49 3.53
N GLU A 624 3.93 -9.17 2.71
CA GLU A 624 5.41 -9.14 2.79
C GLU A 624 5.99 -7.71 2.84
N LYS A 625 5.43 -6.79 2.04
CA LYS A 625 5.92 -5.41 1.98
C LYS A 625 5.80 -4.64 3.31
N GLU A 626 4.87 -5.08 4.16
CA GLU A 626 4.57 -4.51 5.48
C GLU A 626 5.30 -5.25 6.60
N TRP A 627 6.17 -6.22 6.30
CA TRP A 627 7.01 -6.88 7.30
C TRP A 627 8.12 -5.95 7.79
N GLY A 628 8.75 -6.27 8.92
CA GLY A 628 9.90 -5.49 9.39
C GLY A 628 10.85 -6.33 10.19
N ASN A 629 11.84 -5.66 10.76
CA ASN A 629 13.02 -6.32 11.31
C ASN A 629 13.04 -6.28 12.84
N LYS A 630 12.01 -5.73 13.47
CA LYS A 630 11.85 -5.68 14.92
C LYS A 630 10.39 -5.59 15.35
N TYR A 631 10.03 -6.32 16.39
CA TYR A 631 8.70 -6.39 16.99
C TYR A 631 8.79 -6.39 18.51
N PHE A 632 7.85 -5.71 19.16
CA PHE A 632 7.62 -5.77 20.60
C PHE A 632 6.31 -6.48 20.86
N LEU A 633 6.29 -7.46 21.76
CA LEU A 633 5.12 -8.27 22.07
C LEU A 633 4.76 -8.15 23.55
N PHE A 634 3.47 -8.04 23.83
CA PHE A 634 2.91 -7.98 25.19
C PHE A 634 1.81 -9.04 25.30
N SER A 635 2.05 -10.10 26.06
CA SER A 635 1.13 -11.24 26.09
C SER A 635 0.13 -11.25 27.25
N GLN A 636 0.48 -10.64 28.39
CA GLN A 636 -0.41 -10.28 29.51
C GLN A 636 0.42 -9.71 30.67
N TYR A 637 -0.28 -9.00 31.55
CA TYR A 637 0.21 -8.17 32.65
C TYR A 637 0.84 -8.98 33.82
N PRO A 638 2.05 -8.66 34.31
CA PRO A 638 2.54 -9.11 35.62
C PRO A 638 2.00 -8.28 36.81
N THR A 639 1.81 -6.97 36.60
CA THR A 639 1.47 -5.97 37.63
C THR A 639 -0.01 -5.87 38.01
N LEU A 640 -0.94 -6.47 37.25
CA LEU A 640 -2.33 -6.60 37.65
C LEU A 640 -2.51 -7.58 38.81
N THR A 641 -1.53 -8.41 39.16
CA THR A 641 -1.59 -9.22 40.39
C THR A 641 -1.86 -8.39 41.65
N GLY A 642 -1.40 -7.13 41.70
CA GLY A 642 -1.69 -6.22 42.82
C GLY A 642 -3.14 -5.70 42.88
N ARG A 643 -3.76 -5.41 41.73
CA ARG A 643 -5.14 -4.86 41.64
C ARG A 643 -6.21 -5.92 41.36
N LEU A 644 -5.89 -7.00 40.67
CA LEU A 644 -6.71 -8.21 40.62
C LEU A 644 -6.83 -8.79 42.01
N GLY A 645 -5.79 -8.72 42.86
CA GLY A 645 -5.93 -9.02 44.29
C GLY A 645 -6.94 -8.10 45.01
N TYR A 646 -7.13 -6.85 44.57
CA TYR A 646 -8.18 -5.96 45.07
C TYR A 646 -9.57 -6.35 44.54
N PHE A 647 -9.69 -6.72 43.26
CA PHE A 647 -10.98 -7.19 42.70
C PHE A 647 -11.36 -8.61 43.17
N GLU A 648 -10.41 -9.52 43.31
CA GLU A 648 -10.56 -10.86 43.90
C GLU A 648 -10.99 -10.76 45.36
N ARG A 649 -10.34 -9.90 46.15
CA ARG A 649 -10.73 -9.68 47.55
C ARG A 649 -12.10 -9.04 47.70
N ASN A 650 -12.43 -8.05 46.87
CA ASN A 650 -13.66 -7.27 47.06
C ASN A 650 -14.87 -7.83 46.31
N PHE A 651 -14.67 -8.59 45.23
CA PHE A 651 -15.76 -9.11 44.39
C PHE A 651 -15.73 -10.64 44.25
N GLY A 652 -14.78 -11.34 44.88
CA GLY A 652 -14.75 -12.81 44.92
C GLY A 652 -14.49 -13.49 43.57
N VAL A 653 -14.01 -12.75 42.57
CA VAL A 653 -13.82 -13.28 41.21
C VAL A 653 -12.37 -13.67 41.01
N SER A 654 -12.06 -14.97 41.10
CA SER A 654 -10.73 -15.51 40.79
C SER A 654 -10.40 -15.25 39.33
N PHE A 655 -9.27 -14.59 39.04
CA PHE A 655 -8.76 -14.44 37.69
C PHE A 655 -7.70 -15.50 37.45
N SER A 656 -8.13 -16.69 37.02
CA SER A 656 -7.20 -17.69 36.47
C SER A 656 -6.52 -17.16 35.21
N HIS A 657 -5.30 -17.65 34.93
CA HIS A 657 -4.58 -17.37 33.69
C HIS A 657 -5.52 -17.53 32.49
N THR A 658 -5.60 -16.52 31.62
CA THR A 658 -6.53 -16.53 30.49
C THR A 658 -6.06 -17.48 29.37
N TYR A 659 -4.77 -17.78 29.33
CA TYR A 659 -4.16 -18.66 28.33
C TYR A 659 -3.15 -19.58 29.00
N ASP A 660 -3.31 -20.89 28.78
CA ASP A 660 -2.35 -21.91 29.22
C ASP A 660 -1.21 -22.08 28.22
N ASN A 661 -1.45 -21.71 26.96
CA ASN A 661 -0.47 -21.80 25.88
C ASN A 661 -0.42 -20.48 25.12
N LEU A 662 0.70 -19.75 25.24
CA LEU A 662 1.03 -18.60 24.42
C LEU A 662 2.17 -18.98 23.47
N TYR A 663 2.02 -18.62 22.21
CA TYR A 663 3.04 -18.84 21.21
C TYR A 663 3.04 -17.73 20.17
N ILE A 664 4.18 -17.56 19.53
CA ILE A 664 4.34 -16.68 18.38
C ILE A 664 4.44 -17.53 17.12
N MET A 665 3.87 -17.00 16.05
CA MET A 665 4.12 -17.47 14.70
C MET A 665 5.18 -16.56 14.09
N LEU A 666 6.27 -17.12 13.56
CA LEU A 666 7.33 -16.38 12.88
C LEU A 666 7.39 -16.78 11.42
N ILE A 667 7.58 -15.81 10.52
CA ILE A 667 7.73 -16.02 9.08
C ILE A 667 8.89 -15.17 8.56
N LYS A 668 9.84 -15.76 7.83
CA LYS A 668 10.93 -15.06 7.15
C LYS A 668 11.15 -15.59 5.73
N LYS A 669 11.93 -14.90 4.90
CA LYS A 669 12.35 -15.45 3.60
C LYS A 669 13.26 -16.67 3.80
N LYS A 670 13.10 -17.69 2.96
CA LYS A 670 13.92 -18.90 2.98
C LYS A 670 15.39 -18.61 2.68
N ALA A 671 15.64 -17.69 1.74
CA ALA A 671 17.00 -17.25 1.41
C ALA A 671 17.66 -16.38 2.49
N SER A 672 16.91 -15.97 3.52
CA SER A 672 17.42 -15.13 4.61
C SER A 672 18.46 -15.87 5.43
N THR A 673 19.69 -15.36 5.42
CA THR A 673 20.76 -15.82 6.31
C THR A 673 20.74 -15.10 7.67
N ALA A 674 19.85 -14.11 7.83
CA ALA A 674 19.74 -13.35 9.05
C ALA A 674 19.29 -14.20 10.24
N GLU A 675 19.97 -13.98 11.36
CA GLU A 675 19.61 -14.55 12.64
C GLU A 675 18.39 -13.81 13.22
N LEU A 676 17.42 -14.57 13.73
CA LEU A 676 16.31 -14.03 14.50
C LEU A 676 16.64 -14.14 15.99
N LEU A 677 16.52 -13.04 16.71
CA LEU A 677 16.75 -12.96 18.14
C LEU A 677 15.41 -12.78 18.86
N LEU A 678 15.15 -13.58 19.89
CA LEU A 678 14.06 -13.41 20.86
C LEU A 678 14.68 -13.03 22.20
N ASP A 679 14.37 -11.85 22.71
CA ASP A 679 14.95 -11.26 23.93
C ASP A 679 16.49 -11.28 23.91
N GLY A 680 17.06 -10.96 22.74
CA GLY A 680 18.51 -10.97 22.50
C GLY A 680 19.14 -12.36 22.36
N LYS A 681 18.36 -13.44 22.41
CA LYS A 681 18.84 -14.82 22.21
C LYS A 681 18.48 -15.34 20.84
N ALA A 682 19.45 -15.93 20.15
CA ALA A 682 19.24 -16.59 18.87
C ALA A 682 18.17 -17.67 18.96
N ILE A 683 17.22 -17.62 18.03
CA ILE A 683 16.21 -18.65 17.85
C ILE A 683 16.84 -19.80 17.06
N ASP A 684 16.68 -21.03 17.56
CA ASP A 684 17.18 -22.22 16.88
C ASP A 684 16.56 -22.36 15.47
N THR A 685 17.42 -22.27 14.45
CA THR A 685 17.04 -22.40 13.05
C THR A 685 16.42 -23.76 12.71
N SER A 686 16.66 -24.81 13.52
CA SER A 686 16.08 -26.14 13.32
C SER A 686 14.56 -26.18 13.58
N LEU A 687 14.02 -25.17 14.28
CA LEU A 687 12.58 -25.00 14.50
C LEU A 687 11.84 -24.52 13.24
N PHE A 688 12.55 -24.02 12.22
CA PHE A 688 11.93 -23.47 11.02
C PHE A 688 11.60 -24.57 10.00
N SER A 689 10.34 -24.59 9.59
CA SER A 689 9.84 -25.34 8.44
C SER A 689 9.72 -24.42 7.22
N THR A 690 9.65 -24.96 6.00
CA THR A 690 9.58 -24.16 4.77
C THR A 690 8.18 -24.13 4.15
N MET A 691 7.78 -23.01 3.57
CA MET A 691 6.61 -22.90 2.67
C MET A 691 6.97 -22.01 1.46
N GLY A 692 7.10 -22.60 0.27
CA GLY A 692 7.60 -21.89 -0.92
C GLY A 692 8.94 -21.18 -0.66
N GLU A 693 8.98 -19.88 -0.96
CA GLU A 693 10.14 -19.00 -0.75
C GLU A 693 10.28 -18.49 0.69
N TYR A 694 9.49 -19.01 1.63
CA TYR A 694 9.49 -18.59 3.04
C TYR A 694 9.81 -19.75 3.98
N SER A 695 10.17 -19.38 5.21
CA SER A 695 10.35 -20.29 6.34
C SER A 695 9.56 -19.78 7.52
N TYR A 696 9.04 -20.69 8.35
CA TYR A 696 8.21 -20.35 9.49
C TYR A 696 8.49 -21.23 10.70
N ALA A 697 8.18 -20.71 11.89
CA ALA A 697 8.27 -21.45 13.15
C ALA A 697 7.11 -21.06 14.09
N TYR A 698 6.77 -21.97 14.99
CA TYR A 698 5.92 -21.69 16.16
C TYR A 698 6.81 -21.73 17.39
N ILE A 699 6.80 -20.68 18.21
CA ILE A 699 7.64 -20.60 19.40
C ILE A 699 6.76 -20.30 20.59
N ASP A 700 6.75 -21.19 21.56
CA ASP A 700 6.04 -20.97 22.81
C ASP A 700 6.76 -19.86 23.60
N ILE A 701 6.02 -18.89 24.12
CA ILE A 701 6.56 -17.76 24.87
C ILE A 701 5.92 -17.68 26.27
N SER A 702 6.64 -17.06 27.21
CA SER A 702 6.08 -16.80 28.52
C SER A 702 5.04 -15.69 28.48
N ASN A 703 4.26 -15.59 29.56
CA ASN A 703 3.27 -14.55 29.66
C ASN A 703 3.86 -13.20 30.11
N THR A 704 4.72 -12.60 29.27
CA THR A 704 5.50 -11.40 29.58
C THR A 704 5.68 -10.48 28.37
N TYR A 705 6.48 -9.43 28.54
CA TYR A 705 7.02 -8.64 27.44
C TYR A 705 8.11 -9.43 26.70
N HIS A 706 8.12 -9.34 25.38
CA HIS A 706 9.14 -9.93 24.52
C HIS A 706 9.56 -8.98 23.40
N GLU A 707 10.82 -9.07 23.01
CA GLU A 707 11.40 -8.35 21.88
C GLU A 707 11.91 -9.35 20.84
N ILE A 708 11.55 -9.16 19.57
CA ILE A 708 12.04 -9.98 18.47
C ILE A 708 12.72 -9.11 17.44
N GLU A 709 13.92 -9.46 17.01
CA GLU A 709 14.68 -8.69 16.03
C GLU A 709 15.47 -9.55 15.04
N SER A 710 15.83 -8.96 13.90
CA SER A 710 16.66 -9.57 12.85
C SER A 710 17.35 -8.48 12.03
N SER A 711 18.43 -8.81 11.32
CA SER A 711 19.03 -7.91 10.32
C SER A 711 18.22 -7.82 9.04
N GLU A 712 17.27 -8.73 8.81
CA GLU A 712 16.35 -8.75 7.68
C GLU A 712 14.89 -8.71 8.13
N THR A 713 13.98 -8.45 7.18
CA THR A 713 12.55 -8.36 7.48
C THR A 713 11.91 -9.73 7.68
N PHE A 714 11.06 -9.84 8.68
CA PHE A 714 10.25 -11.00 9.02
C PHE A 714 8.85 -10.56 9.48
N CYS A 715 7.94 -11.50 9.66
CA CYS A 715 6.61 -11.26 10.21
C CYS A 715 6.41 -12.07 11.49
N THR A 716 5.68 -11.51 12.46
CA THR A 716 5.26 -12.25 13.64
C THR A 716 3.81 -11.97 14.04
N TYR A 717 3.16 -12.98 14.61
CA TYR A 717 1.84 -12.89 15.23
C TYR A 717 1.87 -13.54 16.60
N LEU A 718 1.23 -12.91 17.59
CA LEU A 718 1.05 -13.49 18.92
C LEU A 718 -0.29 -14.22 18.98
N CYS A 719 -0.25 -15.47 19.40
CA CYS A 719 -1.39 -16.38 19.46
C CYS A 719 -1.46 -17.06 20.83
N GLY A 720 -2.65 -17.37 21.31
CA GLY A 720 -2.80 -18.13 22.55
C GLY A 720 -4.17 -18.77 22.74
N GLY A 721 -4.23 -19.82 23.57
CA GLY A 721 -5.45 -20.56 23.89
C GLY A 721 -5.47 -21.15 25.30
N GLY A 722 -6.66 -21.33 25.89
CA GLY A 722 -6.91 -21.90 27.23
C GLY A 722 -7.51 -23.32 27.24
N TYR A 723 -7.42 -24.00 28.39
CA TYR A 723 -7.69 -25.43 28.65
C TYR A 723 -9.11 -25.95 28.34
N GLU A 724 -9.20 -27.21 27.90
CA GLU A 724 -10.42 -27.96 27.52
C GLU A 724 -11.39 -28.32 28.69
N GLY A 725 -11.15 -27.81 29.91
CA GLY A 725 -11.82 -28.27 31.13
C GLY A 725 -13.08 -27.51 31.55
N GLU A 726 -13.21 -26.24 31.17
CA GLU A 726 -14.42 -25.44 31.42
C GLU A 726 -15.16 -25.16 30.10
N PRO A 727 -16.49 -25.37 30.03
CA PRO A 727 -17.27 -25.13 28.81
C PRO A 727 -17.16 -23.71 28.22
N ASN A 728 -16.63 -22.77 29.01
CA ASN A 728 -16.53 -21.34 28.74
C ASN A 728 -15.08 -20.83 28.64
N GLN A 729 -14.04 -21.69 28.64
CA GLN A 729 -12.62 -21.29 28.64
C GLN A 729 -11.81 -21.79 27.42
N GLY A 730 -12.47 -22.26 26.35
CA GLY A 730 -11.84 -22.61 25.07
C GLY A 730 -11.41 -21.40 24.22
N ASP A 731 -10.99 -20.31 24.86
CA ASP A 731 -10.80 -19.01 24.23
C ASP A 731 -9.48 -18.96 23.46
N PHE A 732 -9.55 -18.79 22.14
CA PHE A 732 -8.38 -18.50 21.30
C PHE A 732 -8.22 -16.99 21.10
N GLY A 733 -7.13 -16.42 21.62
CA GLY A 733 -6.75 -15.03 21.47
C GLY A 733 -5.70 -14.84 20.38
N ILE A 734 -5.83 -13.77 19.60
CA ILE A 734 -4.86 -13.41 18.56
C ILE A 734 -4.57 -11.92 18.65
N SER A 735 -3.30 -11.56 18.53
CA SER A 735 -2.86 -10.18 18.45
C SER A 735 -1.84 -9.99 17.32
N PHE A 736 -2.04 -8.94 16.53
CA PHE A 736 -1.09 -8.48 15.52
C PHE A 736 -0.43 -7.19 15.99
N MET A 737 0.89 -7.15 15.94
CA MET A 737 1.68 -5.94 16.20
C MET A 737 2.43 -5.58 14.92
N PRO A 738 2.21 -4.38 14.34
CA PRO A 738 2.92 -3.97 13.14
C PRO A 738 4.43 -3.87 13.39
N PRO A 739 5.27 -4.17 12.39
CA PRO A 739 6.72 -4.06 12.54
C PRO A 739 7.22 -2.62 12.70
N HIS A 740 8.43 -2.51 13.25
CA HIS A 740 9.17 -1.27 13.40
C HIS A 740 10.33 -1.19 12.38
N LYS A 741 10.70 0.03 11.93
CA LYS A 741 11.46 0.21 10.68
C LYS A 741 12.97 0.40 10.84
N THR A 742 13.50 0.82 11.98
CA THR A 742 14.94 1.15 12.05
C THR A 742 15.42 1.24 13.49
N MET A 743 16.19 0.25 13.94
CA MET A 743 16.76 0.19 15.29
C MET A 743 18.20 -0.30 15.20
N SER A 744 19.15 0.58 14.87
CA SER A 744 20.56 0.20 14.71
C SER A 744 21.38 0.27 16.00
N LYS A 745 20.79 0.66 17.14
CA LYS A 745 21.52 0.78 18.41
C LYS A 745 20.68 0.45 19.64
N ILE A 746 20.38 -0.84 19.84
CA ILE A 746 20.05 -1.36 21.18
C ILE A 746 21.14 -2.37 21.54
N ARG A 747 22.05 -1.99 22.43
CA ARG A 747 22.89 -2.97 23.15
C ARG A 747 22.30 -3.16 24.55
N SER A 748 21.75 -4.35 24.76
CA SER A 748 21.70 -5.12 26.00
C SER A 748 21.70 -4.32 27.33
N ALA A 749 20.51 -3.95 27.81
CA ALA A 749 20.30 -3.75 29.24
C ALA A 749 19.89 -5.09 29.86
N GLY A 750 20.90 -5.87 30.26
CA GLY A 750 20.72 -7.18 30.87
C GLY A 750 20.08 -7.13 32.26
N ASN A 751 19.29 -8.16 32.56
CA ASN A 751 18.98 -8.72 33.88
C ASN A 751 18.98 -7.73 35.06
N LYS A 752 17.86 -7.02 35.26
CA LYS A 752 17.43 -6.60 36.60
C LYS A 752 15.93 -6.87 36.76
N ASN A 753 15.54 -7.48 37.87
CA ASN A 753 14.13 -7.73 38.17
C ASN A 753 13.37 -6.40 38.25
N ASN A 754 12.33 -6.27 37.42
CA ASN A 754 11.47 -5.08 37.23
C ASN A 754 10.90 -4.47 38.53
N GLN A 755 10.90 -5.23 39.63
CA GLN A 755 10.38 -4.80 40.92
C GLN A 755 11.32 -3.85 41.70
N SER A 756 12.65 -3.97 41.52
CA SER A 756 13.63 -3.17 42.27
C SER A 756 13.85 -1.78 41.68
N LEU A 757 13.80 -1.65 40.34
CA LEU A 757 13.96 -0.39 39.61
C LEU A 757 12.74 0.53 39.80
N TYR A 758 11.54 -0.06 39.85
CA TYR A 758 10.30 0.67 40.14
C TYR A 758 10.31 1.27 41.55
N GLN A 759 10.87 0.55 42.53
CA GLN A 759 11.01 1.04 43.90
C GLN A 759 12.07 2.16 44.02
N GLU A 760 13.19 2.07 43.28
CA GLU A 760 14.25 3.08 43.26
C GLU A 760 13.80 4.40 42.61
N ILE A 761 13.07 4.33 41.50
CA ILE A 761 12.52 5.51 40.81
C ILE A 761 11.42 6.17 41.65
N THR A 762 10.54 5.38 42.28
CA THR A 762 9.51 5.90 43.19
C THR A 762 10.12 6.59 44.41
N ASN A 763 11.20 6.03 44.98
CA ASN A 763 11.90 6.62 46.12
C ASN A 763 12.71 7.88 45.73
N SER A 764 13.30 7.92 44.54
CA SER A 764 14.01 9.10 44.03
C SER A 764 13.07 10.29 43.78
N LEU A 765 11.91 10.04 43.17
CA LEU A 765 10.90 11.07 42.91
C LEU A 765 10.22 11.56 44.21
N GLN A 766 10.06 10.70 45.22
CA GLN A 766 9.55 11.10 46.54
C GLN A 766 10.56 11.92 47.35
N ASN A 767 11.87 11.71 47.17
CA ASN A 767 12.90 12.50 47.84
C ASN A 767 13.09 13.87 47.18
N GLU A 768 13.00 13.95 45.84
CA GLU A 768 13.09 15.22 45.11
C GLU A 768 11.88 16.15 45.37
N TRP A 769 10.71 15.56 45.70
CA TRP A 769 9.51 16.28 46.15
C TRP A 769 9.52 16.70 47.63
N ARG A 770 10.48 16.23 48.43
CA ARG A 770 10.66 16.66 49.83
C ARG A 770 11.75 17.71 50.00
N GLU A 771 12.61 17.88 49.00
CA GLU A 771 13.69 18.88 48.97
C GLU A 771 13.34 20.14 48.15
N LYS A 772 12.21 20.14 47.45
CA LYS A 772 11.52 21.33 46.92
C LYS A 772 10.30 21.63 47.76
#